data_AF-A0AAI9TVK1-F1
#
_entry.id   AF-A0AAI9TVK1-F1
#
_cell.length_a   1.000
_cell.length_b   1.000
_cell.length_c   1.000
_cell.angle_alpha   90.00
_cell.angle_beta   90.00
_cell.angle_gamma   90.00
#
_symmetry.space_group_name_H-M   'P 1'
#
loop_
_entity.id
_entity.type
_entity.pdbx_description
1 polymer ?
#
loop_
_entity_poly.entity_id
_entity_poly.type
_entity_poly.pdbx_seq_one_letter_code
_entity_poly.pdbx_strand_id
1 'polypeptide(L)'
;MGTGIVSVLLHNLPYNATWISHGLAGAFFVLNIALFTVFTVITVLRYALYPEIWKAMVVHPAQSMFLGCFPMGFATIINMMIFVCAPAWGQWVVNWAWAFWWLDAALSMATCISVPFVMIHQHRPGLQAVTAASLLPIVPVVVASSTGGIVAEALSNPSHAFTALIASYVLWGIGICFSGMVLALYFHRLTIHSLPPKEAIVSVFLPIGPLGQGGFGIQQLGKVSLKLFPQTAALTVAAPEAVHGGEILYFIGLFLALVMWGFALVWLSFALISLATMEKIPFNMGWWGFTFPLGVLATCTGMLAQDLDSPFFRVMTMVCLPLVPVDDYPSGFADLSWQIFSLSVCFLWLLVASHAEQMAASMGTTGSISCTPVKLPCGLLTSTSRLRAPRSVAAPMASTLQPVGFKAMLNDVHDVWQQIRIPVILFTAFGLLILRFYLHSIEEKSELKALPKAYNREKPETKPVEETKKKDVKPSPPSPMVESKAPKSNGPKRIKGGIVKRTSSNDAKGEALVRKVRPLVFFSSITANTPKIAKGYAEGLEKELQKVAAETDCLFMAPEVLDLAEVDFDDYFITPPKSEEDPADLFYLFLLPSYNIDTINDTFLEHLQETHHDFRIDTAPLSSLFGYSVFGFGDREGWPTEEDGFCFQAKQVDKWMAKLTGRKRAFPVGMGDTKRDYTERLSEWSEGVVEVLGMLAKTGSLGEGLPGSGAPEESDDESAAEDDDEVLIEDSEVKPEKLKSRKNIDDVEDLGRIMKSSNPDAATNGRAAKSATATAGAAAPIAVDFTTYGKTVAKKTPLNAAKEMVPKNSPTYASLTKQGYSIVGSHSGVKICRWTKSALRGRGSCYKYSFYGINSHQCMETTPSLSCSNKCVFCWRHGTNPVGTTWRWVVDPPELIFDGVKANHYNKIKMLRGVPGVRAERFAEAMRIRHCALSLVGEPIFYPYINEFLGMLHAERISSFLVCNAQHPDQLAALKAVTQLYVSIDASNKESLRKIDRPLHRDFWERFQRCLDILREKRFKHRTVFRLTLVKGFNVDDEVEGYAQLVEKGLPCFVEIKGVTYCGTSTASNAGLSMSNVPFYWEVQEFVTALEKRLNEKGLKYGIAAEHAHSCCVLLASNRFYKDGKWHPRIDYQRFFELLEERGADGDWKPEDYMGEATPEWATWGKGGFDPRDDRVDRKGRKIEA
;
A
#
# COMPACT_ATOMS: atom_id res chain seq x y z
N MET A 1 12.79 8.01 29.80
CA MET A 1 13.85 7.63 28.83
C MET A 1 14.84 8.78 28.61
N GLY A 2 14.53 9.83 27.82
CA GLY A 2 15.46 10.94 27.56
C GLY A 2 15.97 11.62 28.85
N THR A 3 15.06 12.07 29.71
CA THR A 3 15.36 12.56 31.07
C THR A 3 16.11 11.54 31.94
N GLY A 4 15.86 10.25 31.76
CA GLY A 4 16.53 9.16 32.47
C GLY A 4 17.99 8.95 32.05
N ILE A 5 18.31 8.98 30.75
CA ILE A 5 19.70 8.88 30.30
C ILE A 5 20.48 10.16 30.63
N VAL A 6 19.84 11.33 30.58
CA VAL A 6 20.43 12.60 31.07
C VAL A 6 20.80 12.50 32.55
N SER A 7 19.91 11.97 33.39
CA SER A 7 20.21 11.70 34.81
C SER A 7 21.42 10.76 34.98
N VAL A 8 21.46 9.63 34.26
CA VAL A 8 22.58 8.66 34.31
C VAL A 8 23.90 9.29 33.86
N LEU A 9 23.85 10.13 32.83
CA LEU A 9 25.00 10.83 32.28
C LEU A 9 25.55 11.89 33.25
N LEU A 10 24.68 12.70 33.87
CA LEU A 10 25.05 13.73 34.85
C LEU A 10 25.65 13.14 36.14
N HIS A 11 25.20 11.95 36.57
CA HIS A 11 25.79 11.24 37.70
C HIS A 11 27.22 10.75 37.38
N ASN A 12 27.43 10.23 36.17
CA ASN A 12 28.65 9.52 35.77
C ASN A 12 29.68 10.39 35.01
N LEU A 13 29.62 11.73 35.13
CA LEU A 13 30.56 12.63 34.44
C LEU A 13 32.03 12.44 34.90
N PRO A 14 33.02 12.52 34.00
CA PRO A 14 34.45 12.36 34.35
C PRO A 14 35.07 13.58 35.05
N TYR A 15 34.46 14.76 34.94
CA TYR A 15 34.78 15.95 35.73
C TYR A 15 33.47 16.43 36.36
N ASN A 16 33.21 16.03 37.60
CA ASN A 16 31.90 16.22 38.23
C ASN A 16 31.97 17.11 39.48
N ALA A 17 30.94 17.94 39.67
CA ALA A 17 30.73 18.69 40.91
C ALA A 17 29.59 18.03 41.70
N THR A 18 29.66 18.06 43.03
CA THR A 18 28.68 17.38 43.91
C THR A 18 27.22 17.83 43.69
N TRP A 19 27.02 19.10 43.30
CA TRP A 19 25.70 19.64 42.97
C TRP A 19 25.16 19.13 41.61
N ILE A 20 26.02 18.72 40.69
CA ILE A 20 25.62 18.12 39.39
C ILE A 20 25.30 16.63 39.59
N SER A 21 26.25 15.89 40.17
CA SER A 21 26.17 14.43 40.40
C SER A 21 24.99 14.00 41.28
N HIS A 22 24.65 14.76 42.33
CA HIS A 22 23.57 14.39 43.26
C HIS A 22 22.36 15.34 43.19
N GLY A 23 22.58 16.65 42.95
CA GLY A 23 21.51 17.63 42.84
C GLY A 23 20.78 17.54 41.48
N LEU A 24 21.46 17.92 40.41
CA LEU A 24 20.85 18.00 39.08
C LEU A 24 20.46 16.62 38.53
N ALA A 25 21.34 15.61 38.65
CA ALA A 25 21.02 14.25 38.25
C ALA A 25 19.82 13.68 39.04
N GLY A 26 19.72 13.99 40.35
CA GLY A 26 18.61 13.60 41.22
C GLY A 26 17.29 14.28 40.82
N ALA A 27 17.33 15.56 40.45
CA ALA A 27 16.15 16.27 39.94
C ALA A 27 15.63 15.63 38.63
N PHE A 28 16.50 15.31 37.68
CA PHE A 28 16.12 14.59 36.46
C PHE A 28 15.63 13.15 36.73
N PHE A 29 16.15 12.47 37.75
CA PHE A 29 15.66 11.15 38.16
C PHE A 29 14.23 11.20 38.69
N VAL A 30 13.93 12.14 39.60
CA VAL A 30 12.57 12.36 40.13
C VAL A 30 11.60 12.75 39.01
N LEU A 31 12.03 13.62 38.07
CA LEU A 31 11.25 13.98 36.89
C LEU A 31 10.98 12.77 35.97
N ASN A 32 11.97 11.91 35.72
CA ASN A 32 11.81 10.69 34.93
C ASN A 32 10.83 9.71 35.61
N ILE A 33 10.88 9.54 36.94
CA ILE A 33 9.89 8.75 37.71
C ILE A 33 8.49 9.36 37.58
N ALA A 34 8.33 10.67 37.76
CA ALA A 34 7.03 11.33 37.71
C ALA A 34 6.38 11.19 36.33
N LEU A 35 7.12 11.51 35.26
CA LEU A 35 6.66 11.36 33.88
C LEU A 35 6.34 9.91 33.52
N PHE A 36 7.22 8.96 33.89
CA PHE A 36 7.00 7.53 33.63
C PHE A 36 5.75 7.03 34.36
N THR A 37 5.55 7.41 35.62
CA THR A 37 4.36 7.01 36.41
C THR A 37 3.09 7.58 35.80
N VAL A 38 3.06 8.87 35.49
CA VAL A 38 1.88 9.54 34.89
C VAL A 38 1.54 8.92 33.53
N PHE A 39 2.50 8.73 32.63
CA PHE A 39 2.23 8.13 31.33
C PHE A 39 1.87 6.64 31.43
N THR A 40 2.43 5.90 32.41
CA THR A 40 2.01 4.51 32.68
C THR A 40 0.57 4.45 33.13
N VAL A 41 0.16 5.28 34.10
CA VAL A 41 -1.24 5.34 34.59
C VAL A 41 -2.19 5.73 33.47
N ILE A 42 -1.87 6.75 32.66
CA ILE A 42 -2.69 7.15 31.49
C ILE A 42 -2.80 6.01 30.47
N THR A 43 -1.71 5.27 30.24
CA THR A 43 -1.67 4.15 29.29
C THR A 43 -2.50 2.96 29.78
N VAL A 44 -2.40 2.61 31.07
CA VAL A 44 -3.21 1.56 31.70
C VAL A 44 -4.69 1.96 31.68
N LEU A 45 -5.05 3.19 32.05
CA LEU A 45 -6.42 3.69 31.99
C LEU A 45 -6.98 3.66 30.55
N ARG A 46 -6.18 4.06 29.56
CA ARG A 46 -6.57 4.04 28.13
C ARG A 46 -6.96 2.64 27.68
N TYR A 47 -6.19 1.61 28.02
CA TYR A 47 -6.48 0.23 27.60
C TYR A 47 -7.50 -0.48 28.50
N ALA A 48 -7.64 -0.08 29.77
CA ALA A 48 -8.68 -0.58 30.67
C ALA A 48 -10.08 -0.05 30.31
N LEU A 49 -10.18 1.22 29.87
CA LEU A 49 -11.45 1.84 29.45
C LEU A 49 -11.81 1.52 27.99
N TYR A 50 -10.81 1.29 27.12
CA TYR A 50 -11.00 1.06 25.69
C TYR A 50 -10.11 -0.10 25.18
N PRO A 51 -10.42 -1.36 25.53
CA PRO A 51 -9.55 -2.51 25.26
C PRO A 51 -9.27 -2.77 23.78
N GLU A 52 -10.19 -2.44 22.87
CA GLU A 52 -9.99 -2.60 21.43
C GLU A 52 -8.85 -1.71 20.88
N ILE A 53 -8.51 -0.60 21.55
CA ILE A 53 -7.38 0.27 21.17
C ILE A 53 -6.05 -0.47 21.34
N TRP A 54 -5.93 -1.43 22.27
CA TRP A 54 -4.70 -2.23 22.43
C TRP A 54 -4.40 -3.04 21.16
N LYS A 55 -5.39 -3.78 20.66
CA LYS A 55 -5.26 -4.56 19.41
C LYS A 55 -4.91 -3.63 18.24
N ALA A 56 -5.66 -2.55 18.08
CA ALA A 56 -5.45 -1.59 16.99
C ALA A 56 -4.06 -0.91 17.03
N MET A 57 -3.49 -0.69 18.22
CA MET A 57 -2.16 -0.09 18.39
C MET A 57 -1.03 -1.09 18.09
N VAL A 58 -1.14 -2.35 18.54
CA VAL A 58 -0.18 -3.41 18.20
C VAL A 58 -0.18 -3.69 16.69
N VAL A 59 -1.35 -3.63 16.05
CA VAL A 59 -1.55 -3.83 14.60
C VAL A 59 -1.40 -2.51 13.80
N HIS A 60 -0.69 -1.50 14.34
CA HIS A 60 -0.39 -0.26 13.61
C HIS A 60 1.11 -0.18 13.27
N PRO A 61 1.51 0.02 11.99
CA PRO A 61 2.91 -0.12 11.56
C PRO A 61 3.85 0.89 12.22
N ALA A 62 3.43 2.15 12.34
CA ALA A 62 4.25 3.19 12.98
C ALA A 62 4.14 3.23 14.52
N GLN A 63 2.97 2.99 15.13
CA GLN A 63 2.79 3.14 16.58
C GLN A 63 3.36 1.95 17.38
N SER A 64 3.25 0.73 16.86
CA SER A 64 3.78 -0.48 17.51
C SER A 64 5.29 -0.43 17.75
N MET A 65 6.07 0.22 16.87
CA MET A 65 7.51 0.46 17.05
C MET A 65 7.85 1.14 18.38
N PHE A 66 6.98 2.05 18.86
CA PHE A 66 7.21 2.81 20.09
C PHE A 66 6.93 2.01 21.37
N LEU A 67 6.45 0.75 21.27
CA LEU A 67 6.27 -0.11 22.46
C LEU A 67 7.59 -0.37 23.19
N GLY A 68 8.71 -0.47 22.47
CA GLY A 68 10.04 -0.60 23.07
C GLY A 68 10.49 0.62 23.90
N CYS A 69 9.89 1.80 23.70
CA CYS A 69 10.19 2.98 24.50
C CYS A 69 9.73 2.85 25.97
N PHE A 70 8.82 1.91 26.28
CA PHE A 70 8.41 1.62 27.65
C PHE A 70 9.54 0.94 28.47
N PRO A 71 10.06 -0.25 28.10
CA PRO A 71 11.20 -0.84 28.80
C PRO A 71 12.47 0.04 28.74
N MET A 72 12.79 0.69 27.61
CA MET A 72 13.91 1.66 27.59
C MET A 72 13.72 2.84 28.56
N GLY A 73 12.48 3.21 28.88
CA GLY A 73 12.17 4.13 29.97
C GLY A 73 12.44 3.53 31.34
N PHE A 74 11.93 2.32 31.58
CA PHE A 74 11.99 1.61 32.86
C PHE A 74 13.44 1.24 33.26
N ALA A 75 14.25 0.73 32.33
CA ALA A 75 15.66 0.43 32.54
C ALA A 75 16.48 1.64 33.06
N THR A 76 16.20 2.86 32.60
CA THR A 76 16.87 4.07 33.12
C THR A 76 16.52 4.37 34.58
N ILE A 77 15.33 3.96 35.05
CA ILE A 77 14.93 4.07 36.45
C ILE A 77 15.66 3.01 37.29
N ILE A 78 15.77 1.77 36.79
CA ILE A 78 16.48 0.66 37.47
C ILE A 78 17.97 1.02 37.67
N ASN A 79 18.63 1.57 36.66
CA ASN A 79 20.02 2.05 36.77
C ASN A 79 20.18 3.09 37.89
N MET A 80 19.26 4.06 37.97
CA MET A 80 19.28 5.10 39.02
C MET A 80 18.89 4.59 40.41
N MET A 81 18.03 3.58 40.52
CA MET A 81 17.78 2.90 41.78
C MET A 81 19.07 2.27 42.34
N ILE A 82 19.97 1.81 41.47
CA ILE A 82 21.28 1.27 41.89
C ILE A 82 22.30 2.38 42.17
N PHE A 83 22.38 3.42 41.34
CA PHE A 83 23.36 4.49 41.53
C PHE A 83 23.03 5.42 42.72
N VAL A 84 21.76 5.73 42.96
CA VAL A 84 21.34 6.74 43.96
C VAL A 84 20.61 6.12 45.16
N CYS A 85 19.65 5.21 44.93
CA CYS A 85 18.83 4.68 46.02
C CYS A 85 19.51 3.56 46.81
N ALA A 86 20.26 2.65 46.17
CA ALA A 86 20.90 1.54 46.86
C ALA A 86 21.99 1.97 47.88
N PRO A 87 22.86 2.97 47.61
CA PRO A 87 23.78 3.49 48.62
C PRO A 87 23.08 4.18 49.79
N ALA A 88 21.92 4.78 49.57
CA ALA A 88 21.16 5.51 50.60
C ALA A 88 20.25 4.61 51.46
N TRP A 89 19.67 3.56 50.87
CA TRP A 89 18.63 2.72 51.50
C TRP A 89 19.03 1.26 51.71
N GLY A 90 20.12 0.78 51.09
CA GLY A 90 20.70 -0.55 51.31
C GLY A 90 20.14 -1.68 50.44
N GLN A 91 20.57 -2.92 50.76
CA GLN A 91 20.49 -4.09 49.86
C GLN A 91 19.07 -4.48 49.41
N TRP A 92 18.02 -4.11 50.15
CA TRP A 92 16.64 -4.38 49.72
C TRP A 92 16.31 -3.71 48.39
N VAL A 93 16.83 -2.49 48.13
CA VAL A 93 16.65 -1.80 46.85
C VAL A 93 17.29 -2.58 45.71
N VAL A 94 18.46 -3.20 45.93
CA VAL A 94 19.13 -4.03 44.93
C VAL A 94 18.28 -5.25 44.55
N ASN A 95 17.69 -5.91 45.54
CA ASN A 95 16.81 -7.06 45.29
C ASN A 95 15.53 -6.65 44.53
N TRP A 96 14.97 -5.48 44.82
CA TRP A 96 13.86 -4.91 44.05
C TRP A 96 14.28 -4.50 42.63
N ALA A 97 15.46 -3.90 42.45
CA ALA A 97 16.02 -3.55 41.14
C ALA A 97 16.27 -4.80 40.29
N TRP A 98 16.69 -5.93 40.89
CA TRP A 98 16.83 -7.22 40.21
C TRP A 98 15.47 -7.82 39.81
N ALA A 99 14.45 -7.73 40.65
CA ALA A 99 13.09 -8.16 40.31
C ALA A 99 12.47 -7.30 39.18
N PHE A 100 12.66 -5.98 39.23
CA PHE A 100 12.27 -5.06 38.16
C PHE A 100 13.07 -5.28 36.87
N TRP A 101 14.35 -5.64 36.96
CA TRP A 101 15.16 -5.98 35.80
C TRP A 101 14.68 -7.26 35.09
N TRP A 102 14.25 -8.29 35.83
CA TRP A 102 13.62 -9.46 35.21
C TRP A 102 12.32 -9.11 34.46
N LEU A 103 11.51 -8.20 35.01
CA LEU A 103 10.33 -7.67 34.32
C LEU A 103 10.72 -6.88 33.07
N ASP A 104 11.72 -6.01 33.16
CA ASP A 104 12.24 -5.21 32.04
C ASP A 104 12.83 -6.06 30.90
N ALA A 105 13.60 -7.11 31.26
CA ALA A 105 14.15 -8.07 30.31
C ALA A 105 13.04 -8.88 29.61
N ALA A 106 12.01 -9.32 30.35
CA ALA A 106 10.87 -10.02 29.78
C ALA A 106 10.05 -9.12 28.83
N LEU A 107 9.80 -7.86 29.20
CA LEU A 107 9.11 -6.88 28.35
C LEU A 107 9.95 -6.53 27.10
N SER A 108 11.25 -6.34 27.26
CA SER A 108 12.18 -6.07 26.16
C SER A 108 12.24 -7.22 25.16
N MET A 109 12.33 -8.46 25.64
CA MET A 109 12.30 -9.65 24.78
C MET A 109 10.93 -9.80 24.09
N ALA A 110 9.84 -9.51 24.79
CA ALA A 110 8.51 -9.49 24.20
C ALA A 110 8.40 -8.46 23.05
N THR A 111 8.87 -7.22 23.21
CA THR A 111 8.83 -6.23 22.11
C THR A 111 9.78 -6.59 20.96
N CYS A 112 10.97 -7.09 21.28
CA CYS A 112 12.00 -7.46 20.29
C CYS A 112 11.59 -8.63 19.40
N ILE A 113 10.81 -9.59 19.93
CA ILE A 113 10.25 -10.68 19.12
C ILE A 113 8.93 -10.24 18.47
N SER A 114 7.96 -9.76 19.26
CA SER A 114 6.58 -9.60 18.78
C SER A 114 6.39 -8.46 17.77
N VAL A 115 7.05 -7.31 17.94
CA VAL A 115 6.82 -6.16 17.04
C VAL A 115 7.46 -6.41 15.66
N PRO A 116 8.72 -6.86 15.53
CA PRO A 116 9.26 -7.28 14.24
C PRO A 116 8.49 -8.46 13.62
N PHE A 117 8.03 -9.43 14.41
CA PHE A 117 7.17 -10.51 13.88
C PHE A 117 5.85 -9.98 13.31
N VAL A 118 5.16 -9.07 14.02
CA VAL A 118 3.93 -8.41 13.55
C VAL A 118 4.19 -7.54 12.30
N MET A 119 5.35 -6.88 12.21
CA MET A 119 5.75 -6.17 10.99
C MET A 119 5.96 -7.12 9.81
N ILE A 120 6.69 -8.23 10.00
CA ILE A 120 7.01 -9.21 8.95
C ILE A 120 5.75 -9.98 8.49
N HIS A 121 4.86 -10.31 9.43
CA HIS A 121 3.66 -11.12 9.17
C HIS A 121 2.51 -10.29 8.59
N GLN A 122 2.11 -9.21 9.27
CA GLN A 122 0.89 -8.45 8.95
C GLN A 122 1.12 -7.23 8.05
N HIS A 123 2.26 -6.55 8.18
CA HIS A 123 2.47 -5.23 7.55
C HIS A 123 3.31 -5.27 6.28
N ARG A 124 4.22 -6.24 6.16
CA ARG A 124 5.09 -6.49 5.00
C ARG A 124 5.66 -5.20 4.35
N PRO A 125 6.32 -4.31 5.12
CA PRO A 125 6.78 -3.03 4.61
C PRO A 125 7.94 -3.21 3.61
N GLY A 126 7.67 -2.97 2.33
CA GLY A 126 8.71 -2.93 1.29
C GLY A 126 9.79 -1.87 1.58
N LEU A 127 10.98 -2.03 0.98
CA LEU A 127 12.22 -1.34 1.38
C LEU A 127 12.10 0.18 1.60
N GLN A 128 11.28 0.89 0.82
CA GLN A 128 11.03 2.33 0.98
C GLN A 128 10.45 2.72 2.35
N ALA A 129 9.66 1.84 2.96
CA ALA A 129 9.01 2.03 4.25
C ALA A 129 9.88 1.60 5.45
N VAL A 130 11.07 1.03 5.22
CA VAL A 130 12.06 0.80 6.27
C VAL A 130 12.58 2.15 6.75
N THR A 131 12.45 2.40 8.06
CA THR A 131 12.93 3.61 8.73
C THR A 131 13.79 3.22 9.93
N ALA A 132 14.60 4.16 10.43
CA ALA A 132 15.40 3.94 11.63
C ALA A 132 14.56 3.67 12.90
N ALA A 133 13.26 4.00 12.89
CA ALA A 133 12.34 3.66 13.97
C ALA A 133 12.13 2.14 14.14
N SER A 134 12.44 1.32 13.13
CA SER A 134 12.48 -0.15 13.24
C SER A 134 13.48 -0.66 14.29
N LEU A 135 14.41 0.17 14.77
CA LEU A 135 15.32 -0.17 15.87
C LEU A 135 14.64 -0.05 17.25
N LEU A 136 13.60 0.78 17.41
CA LEU A 136 12.95 1.06 18.70
C LEU A 136 12.40 -0.16 19.45
N PRO A 137 11.87 -1.23 18.81
CA PRO A 137 11.49 -2.46 19.52
C PRO A 137 12.66 -3.42 19.83
N ILE A 138 13.84 -3.25 19.20
CA ILE A 138 15.00 -4.15 19.32
C ILE A 138 16.03 -3.62 20.32
N VAL A 139 16.32 -2.31 20.29
CA VAL A 139 17.22 -1.63 21.24
C VAL A 139 16.90 -1.88 22.73
N PRO A 140 15.64 -2.07 23.21
CA PRO A 140 15.37 -2.33 24.62
C PRO A 140 16.12 -3.54 25.17
N VAL A 141 16.31 -4.59 24.36
CA VAL A 141 17.07 -5.78 24.76
C VAL A 141 18.56 -5.46 25.00
N VAL A 142 19.13 -4.53 24.24
CA VAL A 142 20.50 -4.01 24.44
C VAL A 142 20.58 -3.19 25.73
N VAL A 143 19.55 -2.38 26.02
CA VAL A 143 19.46 -1.60 27.27
C VAL A 143 19.33 -2.56 28.47
N ALA A 144 18.38 -3.49 28.45
CA ALA A 144 18.16 -4.49 29.49
C ALA A 144 19.42 -5.33 29.76
N SER A 145 20.18 -5.70 28.72
CA SER A 145 21.51 -6.34 28.87
C SER A 145 22.45 -5.49 29.74
N SER A 146 22.68 -4.24 29.36
CA SER A 146 23.60 -3.33 30.08
C SER A 146 23.13 -3.01 31.51
N THR A 147 21.82 -2.83 31.72
CA THR A 147 21.19 -2.68 33.03
C THR A 147 21.39 -3.93 33.89
N GLY A 148 21.28 -5.13 33.30
CA GLY A 148 21.57 -6.37 34.00
C GLY A 148 23.04 -6.50 34.42
N GLY A 149 23.97 -5.92 33.64
CA GLY A 149 25.37 -5.75 34.05
C GLY A 149 25.55 -4.78 35.23
N ILE A 150 24.75 -3.72 35.34
CA ILE A 150 24.77 -2.81 36.49
C ILE A 150 24.14 -3.50 37.73
N VAL A 151 23.04 -4.23 37.55
CA VAL A 151 22.38 -5.06 38.57
C VAL A 151 23.32 -6.15 39.10
N ALA A 152 24.02 -6.85 38.22
CA ALA A 152 24.96 -7.91 38.59
C ALA A 152 26.18 -7.39 39.37
N GLU A 153 26.63 -6.14 39.14
CA GLU A 153 27.70 -5.53 39.94
C GLU A 153 27.27 -5.19 41.38
N ALA A 154 25.97 -4.98 41.63
CA ALA A 154 25.42 -4.61 42.94
C ALA A 154 24.90 -5.79 43.77
N LEU A 155 24.69 -6.97 43.16
CA LEU A 155 24.10 -8.13 43.83
C LEU A 155 25.08 -8.83 44.79
N SER A 156 24.68 -8.94 46.06
CA SER A 156 25.48 -9.58 47.12
C SER A 156 25.48 -11.12 47.09
N ASN A 157 24.68 -11.76 46.21
CA ASN A 157 24.63 -13.21 46.06
C ASN A 157 25.28 -13.60 44.71
N PRO A 158 26.46 -14.27 44.72
CA PRO A 158 27.18 -14.62 43.49
C PRO A 158 26.36 -15.45 42.49
N SER A 159 25.46 -16.33 42.95
CA SER A 159 24.63 -17.16 42.06
C SER A 159 23.58 -16.33 41.30
N HIS A 160 22.98 -15.33 41.94
CA HIS A 160 22.03 -14.42 41.28
C HIS A 160 22.74 -13.42 40.38
N ALA A 161 23.90 -12.90 40.80
CA ALA A 161 24.77 -12.09 39.96
C ALA A 161 25.20 -12.86 38.70
N PHE A 162 25.54 -14.15 38.83
CA PHE A 162 25.96 -14.99 37.71
C PHE A 162 24.81 -15.27 36.74
N THR A 163 23.61 -15.54 37.25
CA THR A 163 22.43 -15.73 36.40
C THR A 163 22.09 -14.44 35.65
N ALA A 164 22.18 -13.28 36.30
CA ALA A 164 21.98 -11.98 35.67
C ALA A 164 23.04 -11.70 34.59
N LEU A 165 24.33 -11.96 34.88
CA LEU A 165 25.44 -11.80 33.93
C LEU A 165 25.26 -12.65 32.67
N ILE A 166 24.99 -13.95 32.81
CA ILE A 166 24.81 -14.86 31.67
C ILE A 166 23.57 -14.50 30.85
N ALA A 167 22.45 -14.20 31.50
CA ALA A 167 21.25 -13.73 30.81
C ALA A 167 21.50 -12.40 30.07
N SER A 168 22.25 -11.46 30.65
CA SER A 168 22.65 -10.22 29.98
C SER A 168 23.53 -10.45 28.76
N TYR A 169 24.46 -11.40 28.76
CA TYR A 169 25.22 -11.76 27.55
C TYR A 169 24.31 -12.32 26.43
N VAL A 170 23.31 -13.14 26.78
CA VAL A 170 22.32 -13.65 25.81
C VAL A 170 21.47 -12.51 25.24
N LEU A 171 20.98 -11.60 26.10
CA LEU A 171 20.28 -10.39 25.67
C LEU A 171 21.15 -9.53 24.75
N TRP A 172 22.42 -9.29 25.11
CA TRP A 172 23.36 -8.52 24.29
C TRP A 172 23.49 -9.08 22.87
N GLY A 173 23.73 -10.40 22.74
CA GLY A 173 23.88 -11.07 21.45
C GLY A 173 22.62 -10.93 20.59
N ILE A 174 21.44 -11.20 21.15
CA ILE A 174 20.15 -11.06 20.45
C ILE A 174 19.95 -9.62 19.97
N GLY A 175 20.11 -8.64 20.87
CA GLY A 175 19.88 -7.24 20.58
C GLY A 175 20.84 -6.67 19.53
N ILE A 176 22.13 -6.99 19.60
CA ILE A 176 23.15 -6.45 18.69
C ILE A 176 23.13 -7.14 17.32
N CYS A 177 22.97 -8.47 17.25
CA CYS A 177 22.86 -9.15 15.96
C CYS A 177 21.62 -8.67 15.19
N PHE A 178 20.45 -8.56 15.86
CA PHE A 178 19.23 -8.13 15.18
C PHE A 178 19.26 -6.63 14.83
N SER A 179 19.87 -5.78 15.67
CA SER A 179 20.14 -4.38 15.32
C SER A 179 21.04 -4.27 14.10
N GLY A 180 22.08 -5.11 13.99
CA GLY A 180 22.98 -5.15 12.83
C GLY A 180 22.25 -5.45 11.52
N MET A 181 21.30 -6.41 11.53
CA MET A 181 20.46 -6.71 10.36
C MET A 181 19.61 -5.49 9.95
N VAL A 182 18.97 -4.82 10.90
CA VAL A 182 18.15 -3.62 10.62
C VAL A 182 19.01 -2.43 10.18
N LEU A 183 20.22 -2.26 10.72
CA LEU A 183 21.18 -1.24 10.28
C LEU A 183 21.64 -1.47 8.83
N ALA A 184 21.93 -2.71 8.43
CA ALA A 184 22.30 -3.06 7.06
C ALA A 184 21.14 -2.77 6.08
N LEU A 185 19.91 -3.17 6.43
CA LEU A 185 18.70 -2.87 5.64
C LEU A 185 18.43 -1.37 5.55
N TYR A 186 18.62 -0.61 6.64
CA TYR A 186 18.43 0.84 6.65
C TYR A 186 19.50 1.57 5.82
N PHE A 187 20.77 1.13 5.87
CA PHE A 187 21.82 1.66 5.00
C PHE A 187 21.53 1.39 3.51
N HIS A 188 21.10 0.17 3.17
CA HIS A 188 20.67 -0.18 1.81
C HIS A 188 19.45 0.64 1.35
N ARG A 189 18.51 0.93 2.25
CA ARG A 189 17.39 1.86 2.01
C ARG A 189 17.86 3.30 1.80
N LEU A 190 18.98 3.73 2.38
CA LEU A 190 19.55 5.08 2.19
C LEU A 190 20.37 5.22 0.90
N THR A 191 20.95 4.13 0.38
CA THR A 191 21.69 4.18 -0.90
C THR A 191 20.76 4.10 -2.12
N ILE A 192 19.65 3.38 -2.04
CA ILE A 192 18.67 3.25 -3.15
C ILE A 192 17.62 4.38 -3.13
N HIS A 193 17.26 4.91 -1.95
CA HIS A 193 16.22 5.93 -1.81
C HIS A 193 16.75 7.15 -1.07
N SER A 194 16.34 8.34 -1.52
CA SER A 194 16.74 9.62 -0.92
C SER A 194 16.47 9.71 0.59
N LEU A 195 17.19 10.63 1.24
CA LEU A 195 17.11 10.90 2.68
C LEU A 195 15.66 10.98 3.20
N PRO A 196 15.42 10.62 4.48
CA PRO A 196 14.09 10.74 5.09
C PRO A 196 13.48 12.14 4.90
N PRO A 197 12.14 12.25 4.79
CA PRO A 197 11.47 13.54 4.67
C PRO A 197 11.78 14.44 5.87
N LYS A 198 11.75 15.77 5.69
CA LYS A 198 12.19 16.76 6.68
C LYS A 198 11.61 16.57 8.08
N GLU A 199 10.36 16.10 8.18
CA GLU A 199 9.68 15.81 9.45
C GLU A 199 10.29 14.64 10.23
N ALA A 200 10.92 13.68 9.53
CA ALA A 200 11.51 12.46 10.09
C ALA A 200 13.04 12.50 10.14
N ILE A 201 13.70 13.59 9.73
CA ILE A 201 15.16 13.64 9.55
C ILE A 201 15.95 13.40 10.86
N VAL A 202 15.37 13.74 12.01
CA VAL A 202 15.94 13.45 13.34
C VAL A 202 16.13 11.95 13.59
N SER A 203 15.30 11.09 12.98
CA SER A 203 15.41 9.63 13.15
C SER A 203 16.75 9.04 12.64
N VAL A 204 17.52 9.79 11.84
CA VAL A 204 18.87 9.41 11.38
C VAL A 204 19.87 9.27 12.55
N PHE A 205 19.54 9.77 13.75
CA PHE A 205 20.33 9.57 14.97
C PHE A 205 20.07 8.22 15.67
N LEU A 206 18.93 7.56 15.43
CA LEU A 206 18.58 6.28 16.09
C LEU A 206 19.61 5.13 15.88
N PRO A 207 20.30 4.99 14.73
CA PRO A 207 21.41 4.06 14.54
C PRO A 207 22.53 4.12 15.57
N ILE A 208 22.75 5.29 16.19
CA ILE A 208 23.78 5.48 17.23
C ILE A 208 23.37 4.74 18.52
N GLY A 209 22.07 4.56 18.77
CA GLY A 209 21.50 3.94 19.97
C GLY A 209 22.02 2.52 20.26
N PRO A 210 21.80 1.52 19.38
CA PRO A 210 22.31 0.17 19.60
C PRO A 210 23.84 0.09 19.61
N LEU A 211 24.54 0.99 18.92
CA LEU A 211 26.00 0.99 18.86
C LEU A 211 26.62 1.53 20.17
N GLY A 212 26.15 2.68 20.66
CA GLY A 212 26.57 3.25 21.94
C GLY A 212 26.17 2.39 23.13
N GLN A 213 24.90 1.98 23.22
CA GLN A 213 24.45 1.12 24.32
C GLN A 213 25.08 -0.28 24.24
N GLY A 214 25.34 -0.80 23.05
CA GLY A 214 26.01 -2.08 22.84
C GLY A 214 27.46 -2.07 23.32
N GLY A 215 28.21 -1.02 23.00
CA GLY A 215 29.58 -0.81 23.50
C GLY A 215 29.62 -0.70 25.03
N PHE A 216 28.81 0.21 25.60
CA PHE A 216 28.67 0.35 27.05
C PHE A 216 28.27 -0.98 27.74
N GLY A 217 27.33 -1.71 27.14
CA GLY A 217 26.87 -3.00 27.64
C GLY A 217 27.98 -4.05 27.69
N ILE A 218 28.76 -4.22 26.62
CA ILE A 218 29.81 -5.25 26.59
C ILE A 218 30.99 -4.90 27.51
N GLN A 219 31.32 -3.62 27.69
CA GLN A 219 32.29 -3.16 28.70
C GLN A 219 31.83 -3.51 30.11
N GLN A 220 30.57 -3.16 30.48
CA GLN A 220 30.03 -3.45 31.81
C GLN A 220 29.94 -4.96 32.08
N LEU A 221 29.57 -5.78 31.09
CA LEU A 221 29.56 -7.24 31.24
C LEU A 221 30.98 -7.83 31.37
N GLY A 222 31.96 -7.31 30.64
CA GLY A 222 33.36 -7.69 30.81
C GLY A 222 33.91 -7.31 32.19
N LYS A 223 33.63 -6.10 32.67
CA LYS A 223 34.02 -5.60 34.00
C LYS A 223 33.42 -6.42 35.14
N VAL A 224 32.17 -6.85 35.02
CA VAL A 224 31.53 -7.75 36.02
C VAL A 224 32.06 -9.18 35.91
N SER A 225 32.32 -9.68 34.69
CA SER A 225 32.96 -10.98 34.47
C SER A 225 34.30 -11.10 35.21
N LEU A 226 35.15 -10.08 35.07
CA LEU A 226 36.44 -10.00 35.76
C LEU A 226 36.31 -10.11 37.30
N LYS A 227 35.25 -9.56 37.88
CA LYS A 227 34.98 -9.61 39.33
C LYS A 227 34.35 -10.93 39.79
N LEU A 228 33.49 -11.53 38.97
CA LEU A 228 32.57 -12.59 39.38
C LEU A 228 33.04 -14.02 39.05
N PHE A 229 33.75 -14.22 37.94
CA PHE A 229 34.29 -15.55 37.61
C PHE A 229 35.26 -16.09 38.68
N PRO A 230 36.16 -15.29 39.29
CA PRO A 230 36.98 -15.77 40.42
C PRO A 230 36.20 -16.17 41.68
N GLN A 231 34.90 -15.85 41.77
CA GLN A 231 34.04 -16.10 42.93
C GLN A 231 33.02 -17.23 42.69
N THR A 232 32.96 -17.80 41.48
CA THR A 232 31.98 -18.83 41.11
C THR A 232 32.65 -20.04 40.50
N ALA A 233 32.21 -21.24 40.89
CA ALA A 233 32.69 -22.51 40.30
C ALA A 233 32.14 -22.77 38.87
N ALA A 234 31.84 -21.70 38.12
CA ALA A 234 31.55 -21.78 36.70
C ALA A 234 32.88 -21.92 35.93
N LEU A 235 32.83 -22.54 34.74
CA LEU A 235 33.98 -22.84 33.86
C LEU A 235 35.02 -23.86 34.39
N THR A 236 35.14 -24.11 35.70
CA THR A 236 36.07 -25.14 36.24
C THR A 236 35.77 -26.55 35.74
N VAL A 237 34.50 -26.84 35.40
CA VAL A 237 34.05 -28.09 34.76
C VAL A 237 34.47 -28.18 33.29
N ALA A 238 34.73 -27.05 32.63
CA ALA A 238 35.10 -26.97 31.21
C ALA A 238 36.63 -26.92 31.00
N ALA A 239 37.36 -26.25 31.90
CA ALA A 239 38.82 -26.30 31.95
C ALA A 239 39.33 -26.07 33.40
N PRO A 240 40.18 -26.94 33.95
CA PRO A 240 40.72 -26.78 35.31
C PRO A 240 41.52 -25.49 35.55
N GLU A 241 42.07 -24.89 34.49
CA GLU A 241 42.93 -23.70 34.54
C GLU A 241 42.20 -22.41 34.07
N ALA A 242 40.85 -22.40 34.06
CA ALA A 242 40.01 -21.32 33.51
C ALA A 242 40.09 -19.95 34.25
N VAL A 243 41.09 -19.71 35.09
CA VAL A 243 41.29 -18.52 35.93
C VAL A 243 41.24 -17.22 35.10
N HIS A 244 41.83 -17.23 33.89
CA HIS A 244 41.94 -16.07 33.01
C HIS A 244 40.66 -15.77 32.19
N GLY A 245 39.57 -16.55 32.35
CA GLY A 245 38.35 -16.40 31.55
C GLY A 245 37.68 -15.02 31.68
N GLY A 246 37.70 -14.43 32.88
CA GLY A 246 37.18 -13.09 33.14
C GLY A 246 38.01 -11.97 32.49
N GLU A 247 39.33 -12.14 32.43
CA GLU A 247 40.25 -11.18 31.79
C GLU A 247 40.07 -11.18 30.27
N ILE A 248 39.98 -12.36 29.66
CA ILE A 248 39.72 -12.52 28.23
C ILE A 248 38.40 -11.83 27.83
N LEU A 249 37.33 -12.03 28.61
CA LEU A 249 36.04 -11.38 28.37
C LEU A 249 36.07 -9.86 28.60
N TYR A 250 36.89 -9.36 29.53
CA TYR A 250 37.11 -7.92 29.72
C TYR A 250 37.82 -7.29 28.51
N PHE A 251 38.94 -7.86 28.05
CA PHE A 251 39.67 -7.34 26.89
C PHE A 251 38.86 -7.45 25.57
N ILE A 252 38.11 -8.54 25.37
CA ILE A 252 37.19 -8.68 24.24
C ILE A 252 36.09 -7.62 24.31
N GLY A 253 35.51 -7.36 25.49
CA GLY A 253 34.50 -6.32 25.65
C GLY A 253 35.01 -4.92 25.33
N LEU A 254 36.20 -4.58 25.84
CA LEU A 254 36.87 -3.31 25.55
C LEU A 254 37.15 -3.12 24.04
N PHE A 255 37.66 -4.17 23.38
CA PHE A 255 37.90 -4.12 21.93
C PHE A 255 36.61 -3.98 21.10
N LEU A 256 35.58 -4.78 21.41
CA LEU A 256 34.29 -4.71 20.73
C LEU A 256 33.63 -3.34 20.92
N ALA A 257 33.70 -2.75 22.11
CA ALA A 257 33.17 -1.43 22.38
C ALA A 257 33.90 -0.33 21.61
N LEU A 258 35.22 -0.40 21.48
CA LEU A 258 36.00 0.54 20.66
C LEU A 258 35.59 0.47 19.17
N VAL A 259 35.36 -0.74 18.64
CA VAL A 259 34.86 -0.98 17.27
C VAL A 259 33.44 -0.41 17.09
N MET A 260 32.54 -0.66 18.05
CA MET A 260 31.16 -0.16 17.99
C MET A 260 31.08 1.36 18.14
N TRP A 261 31.93 1.96 18.99
CA TRP A 261 32.09 3.41 19.13
C TRP A 261 32.59 4.04 17.83
N GLY A 262 33.61 3.46 17.19
CA GLY A 262 34.11 3.90 15.88
C GLY A 262 33.04 3.86 14.79
N PHE A 263 32.20 2.81 14.75
CA PHE A 263 31.08 2.74 13.80
C PHE A 263 29.95 3.73 14.14
N ALA A 264 29.72 4.04 15.41
CA ALA A 264 28.75 5.06 15.83
C ALA A 264 29.13 6.46 15.34
N LEU A 265 30.43 6.79 15.27
CA LEU A 265 30.90 8.08 14.73
C LEU A 265 30.59 8.26 13.23
N VAL A 266 30.55 7.18 12.45
CA VAL A 266 30.15 7.24 11.03
C VAL A 266 28.68 7.65 10.91
N TRP A 267 27.80 7.02 11.71
CA TRP A 267 26.38 7.37 11.75
C TRP A 267 26.14 8.78 12.30
N LEU A 268 26.89 9.20 13.33
CA LEU A 268 26.86 10.58 13.83
C LEU A 268 27.26 11.59 12.72
N SER A 269 28.29 11.28 11.95
CA SER A 269 28.74 12.12 10.83
C SER A 269 27.67 12.25 9.74
N PHE A 270 27.07 11.13 9.32
CA PHE A 270 25.94 11.15 8.37
C PHE A 270 24.73 11.93 8.90
N ALA A 271 24.43 11.82 10.19
CA ALA A 271 23.31 12.49 10.81
C ALA A 271 23.53 14.02 10.92
N LEU A 272 24.74 14.46 11.28
CA LEU A 272 25.13 15.87 11.29
C LEU A 272 25.14 16.50 9.88
N ILE A 273 25.67 15.79 8.88
CA ILE A 273 25.64 16.24 7.47
C ILE A 273 24.19 16.33 6.96
N SER A 274 23.33 15.39 7.36
CA SER A 274 21.89 15.39 7.01
C SER A 274 21.12 16.58 7.62
N LEU A 275 21.53 17.07 8.79
CA LEU A 275 20.99 18.30 9.37
C LEU A 275 21.52 19.54 8.63
N ALA A 276 22.84 19.63 8.45
CA ALA A 276 23.50 20.79 7.84
C ALA A 276 23.06 21.05 6.39
N THR A 277 22.59 20.03 5.67
CA THR A 277 22.11 20.13 4.28
C THR A 277 20.61 20.42 4.14
N MET A 278 19.83 20.48 5.22
CA MET A 278 18.38 20.69 5.17
C MET A 278 17.92 22.03 5.75
N GLU A 279 17.65 23.00 4.87
CA GLU A 279 17.00 24.25 5.28
C GLU A 279 15.62 24.00 5.91
N LYS A 280 15.38 24.58 7.09
CA LYS A 280 14.07 24.66 7.79
C LYS A 280 13.43 23.29 8.06
N ILE A 281 13.85 22.69 9.18
CA ILE A 281 13.25 21.50 9.78
C ILE A 281 12.09 21.95 10.71
N PRO A 282 10.88 21.40 10.61
CA PRO A 282 9.79 21.71 11.54
C PRO A 282 10.01 21.06 12.91
N PHE A 283 9.67 21.75 13.99
CA PHE A 283 9.64 21.17 15.33
C PHE A 283 8.49 20.15 15.45
N ASN A 284 8.77 18.98 16.03
CA ASN A 284 7.80 17.91 16.25
C ASN A 284 8.28 16.93 17.34
N MET A 285 7.41 15.99 17.75
CA MET A 285 7.73 14.99 18.79
C MET A 285 8.92 14.07 18.44
N GLY A 286 9.32 13.97 17.16
CA GLY A 286 10.50 13.21 16.72
C GLY A 286 11.83 13.81 17.18
N TRP A 287 11.86 15.07 17.64
CA TRP A 287 13.06 15.70 18.20
C TRP A 287 13.58 14.99 19.47
N TRP A 288 12.73 14.27 20.19
CA TRP A 288 13.15 13.38 21.28
C TRP A 288 14.11 12.25 20.84
N GLY A 289 14.16 11.94 19.54
CA GLY A 289 15.07 10.98 18.93
C GLY A 289 16.56 11.35 19.01
N PHE A 290 16.91 12.61 19.33
CA PHE A 290 18.30 13.01 19.63
C PHE A 290 18.79 12.49 20.99
N THR A 291 17.94 12.60 22.02
CA THR A 291 18.40 12.58 23.42
C THR A 291 18.98 11.24 23.86
N PHE A 292 18.34 10.14 23.44
CA PHE A 292 18.76 8.81 23.85
C PHE A 292 20.01 8.30 23.11
N PRO A 293 20.07 8.31 21.76
CA PRO A 293 21.25 7.82 21.04
C PRO A 293 22.55 8.57 21.38
N LEU A 294 22.48 9.88 21.58
CA LEU A 294 23.65 10.69 21.97
C LEU A 294 24.05 10.45 23.42
N GLY A 295 23.08 10.33 24.34
CA GLY A 295 23.34 9.99 25.74
C GLY A 295 24.04 8.63 25.92
N VAL A 296 23.63 7.61 25.16
CA VAL A 296 24.24 6.27 25.25
C VAL A 296 25.62 6.16 24.59
N LEU A 297 25.86 6.96 23.53
CA LEU A 297 27.21 7.14 22.99
C LEU A 297 28.12 7.82 24.00
N ALA A 298 27.62 8.83 24.71
CA ALA A 298 28.37 9.52 25.76
C ALA A 298 28.68 8.60 26.96
N THR A 299 27.77 7.72 27.40
CA THR A 299 28.08 6.75 28.47
C THR A 299 29.10 5.70 28.05
N CYS A 300 29.07 5.23 26.80
CA CYS A 300 30.13 4.36 26.25
C CYS A 300 31.48 5.08 26.20
N THR A 301 31.50 6.32 25.71
CA THR A 301 32.71 7.18 25.68
C THR A 301 33.27 7.41 27.10
N GLY A 302 32.39 7.63 28.09
CA GLY A 302 32.77 7.81 29.49
C GLY A 302 33.30 6.53 30.14
N MET A 303 32.85 5.35 29.71
CA MET A 303 33.40 4.08 30.17
C MET A 303 34.74 3.77 29.52
N LEU A 304 34.89 4.01 28.20
CA LEU A 304 36.20 3.97 27.53
C LEU A 304 37.21 4.93 28.17
N ALA A 305 36.76 6.06 28.70
CA ALA A 305 37.59 7.01 29.43
C ALA A 305 38.09 6.50 30.80
N GLN A 306 37.40 5.53 31.39
CA GLN A 306 37.82 4.84 32.63
C GLN A 306 38.71 3.64 32.29
N ASP A 307 38.29 2.80 31.34
CA ASP A 307 38.99 1.55 30.98
C ASP A 307 40.37 1.79 30.32
N LEU A 308 40.56 2.93 29.64
CA LEU A 308 41.79 3.33 28.93
C LEU A 308 42.54 4.50 29.59
N ASP A 309 42.06 5.00 30.73
CA ASP A 309 42.54 6.19 31.46
C ASP A 309 42.88 7.43 30.58
N SER A 310 42.17 7.61 29.48
CA SER A 310 42.58 8.56 28.43
C SER A 310 41.92 9.94 28.59
N PRO A 311 42.71 11.04 28.64
CA PRO A 311 42.14 12.39 28.69
C PRO A 311 41.33 12.73 27.43
N PHE A 312 41.64 12.13 26.28
CA PHE A 312 40.87 12.29 25.04
C PHE A 312 39.41 11.83 25.22
N PHE A 313 39.20 10.62 25.75
CA PHE A 313 37.85 10.10 25.97
C PHE A 313 37.12 10.85 27.11
N ARG A 314 37.84 11.33 28.14
CA ARG A 314 37.26 12.20 29.18
C ARG A 314 36.73 13.52 28.60
N VAL A 315 37.50 14.17 27.73
CA VAL A 315 37.08 15.39 27.02
C VAL A 315 35.96 15.10 26.02
N MET A 316 36.05 14.03 25.23
CA MET A 316 35.02 13.66 24.26
C MET A 316 33.66 13.39 24.93
N THR A 317 33.66 12.76 26.11
CA THR A 317 32.45 12.57 26.94
C THR A 317 31.78 13.91 27.29
N MET A 318 32.57 14.95 27.56
CA MET A 318 32.07 16.30 27.80
C MET A 318 31.64 17.03 26.52
N VAL A 319 32.24 16.73 25.37
CA VAL A 319 31.83 17.30 24.06
C VAL A 319 30.51 16.68 23.58
N CYS A 320 30.20 15.42 23.94
CA CYS A 320 28.91 14.81 23.66
C CYS A 320 27.76 15.37 24.52
N LEU A 321 28.05 16.06 25.65
CA LEU A 321 27.03 16.56 26.58
C LEU A 321 26.10 17.63 25.97
N PRO A 322 26.61 18.74 25.39
CA PRO A 322 25.76 19.83 24.89
C PRO A 322 24.97 19.47 23.63
N LEU A 323 25.28 18.32 23.01
CA LEU A 323 24.54 17.80 21.86
C LEU A 323 23.21 17.12 22.27
N VAL A 324 22.97 16.92 23.57
CA VAL A 324 21.69 16.44 24.11
C VAL A 324 20.80 17.65 24.45
N PRO A 325 19.81 18.01 23.61
CA PRO A 325 18.89 19.10 23.93
C PRO A 325 18.02 18.74 25.15
N VAL A 326 17.85 19.70 26.05
CA VAL A 326 16.95 19.62 27.21
C VAL A 326 15.69 20.43 26.88
N ASP A 327 14.52 19.84 27.15
CA ASP A 327 13.15 20.35 26.96
C ASP A 327 12.98 21.81 26.47
N ASP A 328 12.36 21.98 25.29
CA ASP A 328 11.87 23.28 24.82
C ASP A 328 10.42 23.16 24.30
N TYR A 329 9.57 24.12 24.65
CA TYR A 329 8.12 24.13 24.35
C TYR A 329 7.79 25.17 23.26
N PRO A 330 6.74 24.97 22.45
CA PRO A 330 6.54 25.75 21.24
C PRO A 330 6.03 27.19 21.47
N SER A 331 6.58 28.11 20.67
CA SER A 331 6.09 29.47 20.35
C SER A 331 5.97 30.48 21.50
N GLY A 332 6.85 31.49 21.47
CA GLY A 332 6.67 32.75 22.21
C GLY A 332 7.97 33.44 22.64
N PHE A 333 8.94 32.67 23.13
CA PHE A 333 10.16 33.17 23.81
C PHE A 333 11.49 32.77 23.15
N ALA A 334 11.44 32.33 21.88
CA ALA A 334 12.49 31.54 21.23
C ALA A 334 13.89 32.19 21.17
N ASP A 335 13.99 33.52 21.08
CA ASP A 335 15.30 34.19 21.05
C ASP A 335 16.01 34.13 22.40
N LEU A 336 15.30 34.30 23.52
CA LEU A 336 15.93 34.45 24.83
C LEU A 336 16.37 33.09 25.42
N SER A 337 15.57 32.03 25.27
CA SER A 337 15.96 30.68 25.74
C SER A 337 17.19 30.16 25.01
N TRP A 338 17.22 30.30 23.68
CA TRP A 338 18.35 29.86 22.86
C TRP A 338 19.61 30.71 23.10
N GLN A 339 19.45 32.01 23.36
CA GLN A 339 20.55 32.87 23.80
C GLN A 339 21.06 32.50 25.20
N ILE A 340 20.18 32.20 26.17
CA ILE A 340 20.59 31.77 27.53
C ILE A 340 21.30 30.41 27.50
N PHE A 341 20.83 29.45 26.69
CA PHE A 341 21.51 28.16 26.54
C PHE A 341 22.84 28.32 25.80
N SER A 342 22.88 29.12 24.72
CA SER A 342 24.14 29.46 24.02
C SER A 342 25.13 30.17 24.94
N LEU A 343 24.68 31.11 25.77
CA LEU A 343 25.48 31.77 26.80
C LEU A 343 25.95 30.78 27.86
N SER A 344 25.12 29.83 28.29
CA SER A 344 25.49 28.79 29.26
C SER A 344 26.52 27.82 28.70
N VAL A 345 26.38 27.42 27.44
CA VAL A 345 27.38 26.62 26.71
C VAL A 345 28.67 27.43 26.54
N CYS A 346 28.62 28.70 26.17
CA CYS A 346 29.79 29.59 26.17
C CYS A 346 30.40 29.76 27.56
N PHE A 347 29.60 29.77 28.65
CA PHE A 347 30.10 29.88 30.02
C PHE A 347 30.85 28.61 30.45
N LEU A 348 30.31 27.42 30.14
CA LEU A 348 31.04 26.15 30.30
C LEU A 348 32.28 26.10 29.41
N TRP A 349 32.21 26.58 28.17
CA TRP A 349 33.35 26.60 27.25
C TRP A 349 34.44 27.57 27.72
N LEU A 350 34.07 28.72 28.31
CA LEU A 350 34.99 29.66 28.96
C LEU A 350 35.60 29.07 30.25
N LEU A 351 34.85 28.33 31.05
CA LEU A 351 35.38 27.61 32.22
C LEU A 351 36.36 26.51 31.81
N VAL A 352 36.04 25.72 30.78
CA VAL A 352 36.92 24.69 30.22
C VAL A 352 38.15 25.31 29.56
N ALA A 353 38.00 26.42 28.82
CA ALA A 353 39.12 27.17 28.25
C ALA A 353 40.02 27.75 29.34
N SER A 354 39.46 28.33 30.41
CA SER A 354 40.23 28.88 31.53
C SER A 354 41.05 27.81 32.27
N HIS A 355 40.50 26.61 32.49
CA HIS A 355 41.28 25.50 33.03
C HIS A 355 42.26 24.89 32.00
N ALA A 356 41.95 24.91 30.70
CA ALA A 356 42.88 24.49 29.66
C ALA A 356 44.07 25.45 29.53
N GLU A 357 43.86 26.76 29.65
CA GLU A 357 44.92 27.77 29.72
C GLU A 357 45.77 27.62 31.00
N GLN A 358 45.16 27.32 32.15
CA GLN A 358 45.91 27.02 33.37
C GLN A 358 46.77 25.76 33.25
N MET A 359 46.25 24.71 32.60
CA MET A 359 47.04 23.51 32.28
C MET A 359 48.16 23.82 31.28
N ALA A 360 47.88 24.54 30.19
CA ALA A 360 48.88 24.94 29.20
C ALA A 360 49.99 25.82 29.81
N ALA A 361 49.65 26.75 30.72
CA ALA A 361 50.60 27.55 31.47
C ALA A 361 51.50 26.69 32.38
N SER A 362 50.94 25.64 33.02
CA SER A 362 51.71 24.69 33.83
C SER A 362 52.65 23.79 33.03
N MET A 363 52.36 23.56 31.73
CA MET A 363 53.22 22.79 30.83
C MET A 363 54.35 23.62 30.19
N GLY A 364 54.39 24.93 30.40
CA GLY A 364 55.38 25.84 29.80
C GLY A 364 56.75 25.90 30.47
N THR A 365 57.00 25.18 31.58
CA THR A 365 58.24 25.30 32.38
C THR A 365 58.93 23.96 32.63
N THR A 366 59.81 23.55 31.72
CA THR A 366 60.72 22.41 31.91
C THR A 366 61.79 22.72 32.97
N GLY A 367 61.86 21.92 34.06
CA GLY A 367 62.50 22.35 35.31
C GLY A 367 63.30 21.32 36.15
N SER A 368 63.93 20.31 35.52
CA SER A 368 65.11 19.56 36.05
C SER A 368 64.95 18.45 37.15
N ILE A 369 65.86 17.45 37.05
CA ILE A 369 66.47 16.60 38.11
C ILE A 369 65.70 15.39 38.73
N SER A 370 66.05 14.20 38.20
CA SER A 370 66.64 13.01 38.89
C SER A 370 65.93 12.18 40.01
N CYS A 371 65.72 10.90 39.70
CA CYS A 371 65.96 9.66 40.47
C CYS A 371 65.78 9.55 42.02
N THR A 372 64.83 8.68 42.42
CA THR A 372 64.91 7.51 43.36
C THR A 372 66.04 7.37 44.41
N PRO A 373 65.85 6.56 45.50
CA PRO A 373 64.65 6.28 46.31
C PRO A 373 64.92 6.24 47.85
N VAL A 374 63.89 6.22 48.71
CA VAL A 374 64.05 6.06 50.19
C VAL A 374 63.02 5.07 50.78
N LYS A 375 63.39 4.42 51.90
CA LYS A 375 62.67 3.32 52.59
C LYS A 375 61.85 3.79 53.80
N LEU A 376 60.84 2.98 54.16
CA LEU A 376 60.38 2.55 55.51
C LEU A 376 60.79 3.37 56.77
N PRO A 377 59.87 3.51 57.76
CA PRO A 377 59.78 2.45 58.77
C PRO A 377 58.37 2.06 59.25
N CYS A 378 58.30 0.90 59.90
CA CYS A 378 57.21 0.43 60.75
C CYS A 378 57.65 0.53 62.22
N GLY A 379 56.72 0.69 63.18
CA GLY A 379 57.06 0.78 64.61
C GLY A 379 55.87 0.43 65.54
N LEU A 380 56.11 -0.47 66.49
CA LEU A 380 55.19 -0.81 67.58
C LEU A 380 55.47 0.07 68.82
N LEU A 381 54.50 0.14 69.75
CA LEU A 381 54.65 0.20 71.23
C LEU A 381 53.22 0.10 71.84
N THR A 382 52.64 -1.09 72.09
CA THR A 382 52.75 -1.98 73.29
C THR A 382 51.85 -1.66 74.51
N SER A 383 50.89 -2.55 74.75
CA SER A 383 50.54 -3.21 76.02
C SER A 383 50.26 -2.40 77.31
N THR A 384 49.03 -2.52 77.83
CA THR A 384 48.65 -3.04 79.18
C THR A 384 47.13 -2.89 79.43
N SER A 385 46.44 -3.60 80.33
CA SER A 385 46.46 -5.04 80.66
C SER A 385 45.19 -5.45 81.45
N ARG A 386 44.89 -6.77 81.52
CA ARG A 386 44.08 -7.49 82.55
C ARG A 386 42.54 -7.38 82.60
N LEU A 387 41.91 -8.57 82.49
CA LEU A 387 40.76 -9.10 83.28
C LEU A 387 39.38 -8.42 83.11
N ARG A 388 38.22 -9.09 83.29
CA ARG A 388 37.92 -10.46 83.80
C ARG A 388 36.67 -11.05 83.11
N ALA A 389 36.50 -12.37 83.17
CA ALA A 389 35.37 -13.12 82.58
C ALA A 389 34.30 -13.51 83.66
N PRO A 390 33.29 -14.39 83.44
CA PRO A 390 31.88 -14.05 83.72
C PRO A 390 31.14 -14.91 84.77
N ARG A 391 29.89 -14.52 85.10
CA ARG A 391 28.78 -15.27 85.75
C ARG A 391 27.50 -14.40 85.64
N SER A 392 26.23 -14.83 85.42
CA SER A 392 25.46 -16.09 85.45
C SER A 392 24.54 -16.30 86.68
N VAL A 393 23.24 -16.57 86.41
CA VAL A 393 22.22 -17.29 87.24
C VAL A 393 21.34 -16.49 88.26
N ALA A 394 20.00 -16.74 88.17
CA ALA A 394 18.87 -16.57 89.12
C ALA A 394 18.51 -15.14 89.66
N ALA A 395 17.29 -14.59 89.51
CA ALA A 395 15.94 -14.99 90.01
C ALA A 395 15.76 -14.79 91.55
N PRO A 396 14.53 -14.61 92.13
CA PRO A 396 13.19 -14.86 91.56
C PRO A 396 12.04 -13.85 91.93
N MET A 397 10.81 -14.21 91.48
CA MET A 397 9.48 -13.91 92.06
C MET A 397 8.93 -12.47 92.23
N ALA A 398 7.92 -12.15 91.41
CA ALA A 398 6.61 -11.68 91.87
C ALA A 398 5.51 -12.36 91.01
N SER A 399 4.32 -12.62 91.55
CA SER A 399 3.35 -13.55 90.94
C SER A 399 2.05 -12.89 90.44
N THR A 400 1.57 -13.33 89.28
CA THR A 400 0.13 -13.29 88.93
C THR A 400 -0.21 -14.38 87.90
N LEU A 401 -1.15 -15.28 88.22
CA LEU A 401 -1.73 -16.19 87.24
C LEU A 401 -2.95 -15.53 86.57
N GLN A 402 -3.01 -15.54 85.24
CA GLN A 402 -4.25 -15.46 84.44
C GLN A 402 -4.05 -16.21 83.10
N PRO A 403 -5.12 -16.65 82.41
CA PRO A 403 -5.07 -17.91 81.66
C PRO A 403 -4.38 -17.84 80.29
N VAL A 404 -3.51 -18.82 80.05
CA VAL A 404 -2.91 -19.13 78.74
C VAL A 404 -3.85 -20.05 77.94
N GLY A 405 -3.93 -19.84 76.63
CA GLY A 405 -4.78 -20.60 75.72
C GLY A 405 -5.11 -19.79 74.48
N PHE A 406 -6.25 -19.08 74.51
CA PHE A 406 -6.81 -18.39 73.35
C PHE A 406 -5.89 -17.31 72.75
N LYS A 407 -5.17 -16.55 73.59
CA LYS A 407 -4.33 -15.42 73.12
C LYS A 407 -3.00 -15.86 72.49
N ALA A 408 -2.49 -17.04 72.83
CA ALA A 408 -1.32 -17.63 72.17
C ALA A 408 -1.72 -18.16 70.79
N MET A 409 -2.79 -18.97 70.74
CA MET A 409 -3.36 -19.48 69.49
C MET A 409 -3.72 -18.36 68.51
N LEU A 410 -4.26 -17.23 68.97
CA LEU A 410 -4.53 -16.06 68.13
C LEU A 410 -3.25 -15.42 67.55
N ASN A 411 -2.13 -15.41 68.29
CA ASN A 411 -0.86 -14.90 67.79
C ASN A 411 -0.23 -15.88 66.79
N ASP A 412 -0.27 -17.19 67.04
CA ASP A 412 0.23 -18.20 66.11
C ASP A 412 -0.57 -18.18 64.80
N VAL A 413 -1.91 -18.11 64.88
CA VAL A 413 -2.79 -17.95 63.71
C VAL A 413 -2.55 -16.62 63.01
N HIS A 414 -2.30 -15.54 63.76
CA HIS A 414 -1.94 -14.25 63.18
C HIS A 414 -0.62 -14.33 62.39
N ASP A 415 0.43 -14.93 62.92
CA ASP A 415 1.74 -14.94 62.25
C ASP A 415 1.78 -15.93 61.07
N VAL A 416 1.06 -17.05 61.16
CA VAL A 416 0.75 -17.92 60.01
C VAL A 416 -0.02 -17.14 58.94
N TRP A 417 -1.03 -16.35 59.32
CA TRP A 417 -1.73 -15.45 58.40
C TRP A 417 -0.81 -14.36 57.83
N GLN A 418 0.10 -13.76 58.60
CA GLN A 418 1.04 -12.75 58.12
C GLN A 418 1.94 -13.27 57.00
N GLN A 419 2.37 -14.54 57.08
CA GLN A 419 3.14 -15.22 56.03
C GLN A 419 2.26 -15.63 54.82
N ILE A 420 1.09 -16.21 55.06
CA ILE A 420 0.25 -16.84 54.02
C ILE A 420 -0.66 -15.84 53.29
N ARG A 421 -0.99 -14.68 53.90
CA ARG A 421 -1.94 -13.69 53.34
C ARG A 421 -1.53 -13.14 51.98
N ILE A 422 -0.24 -12.95 51.68
CA ILE A 422 0.16 -12.38 50.37
C ILE A 422 -0.08 -13.42 49.25
N PRO A 423 0.40 -14.68 49.36
CA PRO A 423 -0.02 -15.76 48.48
C PRO A 423 -1.55 -15.92 48.37
N VAL A 424 -2.28 -15.93 49.49
CA VAL A 424 -3.75 -16.12 49.48
C VAL A 424 -4.48 -14.94 48.84
N ILE A 425 -4.10 -13.69 49.11
CA ILE A 425 -4.71 -12.51 48.48
C ILE A 425 -4.42 -12.51 46.98
N LEU A 426 -3.20 -12.85 46.55
CA LEU A 426 -2.87 -12.95 45.12
C LEU A 426 -3.61 -14.09 44.43
N PHE A 427 -3.68 -15.28 45.04
CA PHE A 427 -4.38 -16.44 44.48
C PHE A 427 -5.90 -16.23 44.46
N THR A 428 -6.45 -15.57 45.49
CA THR A 428 -7.88 -15.21 45.53
C THR A 428 -8.19 -14.09 44.56
N ALA A 429 -7.33 -13.08 44.39
CA ALA A 429 -7.50 -12.04 43.37
C ALA A 429 -7.38 -12.60 41.95
N PHE A 430 -6.45 -13.52 41.71
CA PHE A 430 -6.32 -14.22 40.43
C PHE A 430 -7.52 -15.14 40.16
N GLY A 431 -7.97 -15.90 41.17
CA GLY A 431 -9.20 -16.70 41.11
C GLY A 431 -10.45 -15.86 40.88
N LEU A 432 -10.57 -14.68 41.51
CA LEU A 432 -11.66 -13.73 41.31
C LEU A 432 -11.57 -13.04 39.94
N LEU A 433 -10.37 -12.81 39.40
CA LEU A 433 -10.19 -12.31 38.03
C LEU A 433 -10.56 -13.35 36.99
N ILE A 434 -10.16 -14.61 37.18
CA ILE A 434 -10.59 -15.74 36.34
C ILE A 434 -12.10 -15.94 36.45
N LEU A 435 -12.66 -15.95 37.66
CA LEU A 435 -14.10 -16.08 37.88
C LEU A 435 -14.87 -14.91 37.26
N ARG A 436 -14.38 -13.67 37.39
CA ARG A 436 -14.98 -12.49 36.75
C ARG A 436 -14.88 -12.56 35.22
N PHE A 437 -13.77 -13.04 34.67
CA PHE A 437 -13.61 -13.21 33.22
C PHE A 437 -14.48 -14.35 32.68
N TYR A 438 -14.60 -15.45 33.43
CA TYR A 438 -15.46 -16.59 33.12
C TYR A 438 -16.94 -16.21 33.19
N LEU A 439 -17.37 -15.56 34.28
CA LEU A 439 -18.72 -15.01 34.42
C LEU A 439 -19.01 -14.02 33.29
N HIS A 440 -18.15 -13.03 33.04
CA HIS A 440 -18.35 -12.04 31.96
C HIS A 440 -18.17 -12.60 30.53
N SER A 441 -17.76 -13.86 30.38
CA SER A 441 -17.76 -14.61 29.11
C SER A 441 -18.99 -15.52 28.94
N ILE A 442 -19.80 -15.69 30.00
CA ILE A 442 -21.01 -16.53 30.06
C ILE A 442 -22.27 -15.67 30.31
N GLU A 443 -22.07 -14.47 30.85
CA GLU A 443 -23.04 -13.38 30.94
C GLU A 443 -23.46 -12.95 29.53
N GLU A 444 -24.56 -13.52 29.04
CA GLU A 444 -25.18 -13.12 27.78
C GLU A 444 -25.38 -11.60 27.76
N LYS A 445 -25.01 -10.97 26.65
CA LYS A 445 -25.03 -9.51 26.51
C LYS A 445 -26.46 -8.99 26.56
N SER A 446 -26.95 -8.67 27.76
CA SER A 446 -28.17 -7.88 27.92
C SER A 446 -27.99 -6.54 27.20
N GLU A 447 -28.79 -6.27 26.18
CA GLU A 447 -28.65 -5.03 25.41
C GLU A 447 -28.88 -3.81 26.29
N LEU A 448 -27.89 -2.92 26.33
CA LEU A 448 -28.00 -1.63 26.98
C LEU A 448 -29.03 -0.78 26.22
N LYS A 449 -30.23 -0.63 26.79
CA LYS A 449 -31.28 0.28 26.29
C LYS A 449 -30.74 1.70 26.16
N ALA A 450 -30.31 2.06 24.97
CA ALA A 450 -29.80 3.38 24.65
C ALA A 450 -30.92 4.43 24.75
N LEU A 451 -30.63 5.57 25.39
CA LEU A 451 -31.51 6.73 25.35
C LEU A 451 -31.62 7.27 23.91
N PRO A 452 -32.80 7.75 23.49
CA PRO A 452 -33.09 7.97 22.07
C PRO A 452 -32.29 9.15 21.49
N LYS A 453 -31.42 8.85 20.52
CA LYS A 453 -30.95 9.85 19.57
C LYS A 453 -31.99 10.00 18.47
N ALA A 454 -32.72 11.11 18.50
CA ALA A 454 -33.60 11.51 17.40
C ALA A 454 -32.79 11.69 16.10
N TYR A 455 -33.47 11.56 14.95
CA TYR A 455 -32.92 11.57 13.59
C TYR A 455 -32.03 10.39 13.21
N ASN A 456 -32.67 9.25 12.95
CA ASN A 456 -32.83 8.77 11.58
C ASN A 456 -34.24 8.16 11.42
N ARG A 457 -34.78 8.14 10.20
CA ARG A 457 -36.12 7.60 9.90
C ARG A 457 -36.01 6.43 8.92
N GLU A 458 -36.81 5.40 9.12
CA GLU A 458 -36.58 4.07 8.54
C GLU A 458 -37.01 3.91 7.07
N LYS A 459 -36.53 2.82 6.46
CA LYS A 459 -37.38 1.88 5.72
C LYS A 459 -37.16 0.45 6.27
N PRO A 460 -38.14 -0.46 6.16
CA PRO A 460 -38.49 -1.30 7.31
C PRO A 460 -37.98 -2.75 7.30
N GLU A 461 -38.03 -3.38 8.47
CA GLU A 461 -37.90 -4.83 8.69
C GLU A 461 -39.19 -5.60 8.32
N THR A 462 -39.05 -6.92 8.18
CA THR A 462 -40.04 -7.91 8.68
C THR A 462 -39.30 -9.08 9.35
N LYS A 463 -39.97 -9.83 10.24
CA LYS A 463 -39.34 -10.53 11.39
C LYS A 463 -39.35 -12.08 11.32
N PRO A 464 -38.45 -12.75 12.09
CA PRO A 464 -38.37 -14.21 12.21
C PRO A 464 -39.26 -14.80 13.32
N VAL A 465 -39.28 -16.14 13.42
CA VAL A 465 -39.88 -16.96 14.51
C VAL A 465 -38.90 -18.08 14.94
N GLU A 466 -39.09 -18.66 16.13
CA GLU A 466 -38.08 -19.38 16.93
C GLU A 466 -37.99 -20.93 16.75
N GLU A 467 -37.02 -21.53 17.44
CA GLU A 467 -36.67 -22.96 17.48
C GLU A 467 -37.66 -23.88 18.24
N THR A 468 -37.47 -25.21 18.17
CA THR A 468 -37.71 -26.09 19.33
C THR A 468 -36.82 -27.35 19.36
N LYS A 469 -36.70 -27.98 20.54
CA LYS A 469 -35.63 -28.93 20.94
C LYS A 469 -36.00 -30.42 20.79
N LYS A 470 -35.00 -31.31 20.82
CA LYS A 470 -35.13 -32.79 21.02
C LYS A 470 -34.20 -33.30 22.13
N LYS A 471 -34.50 -34.48 22.71
CA LYS A 471 -33.70 -35.12 23.78
C LYS A 471 -33.83 -36.66 23.85
N ASP A 472 -32.71 -37.30 24.20
CA ASP A 472 -32.48 -38.51 25.01
C ASP A 472 -33.31 -39.82 24.82
N VAL A 473 -32.64 -40.90 24.36
CA VAL A 473 -32.84 -42.32 24.77
C VAL A 473 -31.44 -43.00 24.93
N LYS A 474 -31.32 -44.13 25.65
CA LYS A 474 -30.06 -44.70 26.22
C LYS A 474 -29.80 -46.21 25.84
N PRO A 475 -28.73 -46.91 26.30
CA PRO A 475 -27.96 -47.87 25.46
C PRO A 475 -27.82 -49.32 26.01
N SER A 476 -27.01 -50.19 25.37
CA SER A 476 -26.04 -51.19 25.94
C SER A 476 -25.60 -52.29 24.89
N PRO A 477 -24.91 -53.43 25.20
CA PRO A 477 -23.48 -53.65 24.83
C PRO A 477 -23.15 -55.07 24.22
N PRO A 478 -21.92 -55.67 24.26
CA PRO A 478 -20.57 -55.24 23.83
C PRO A 478 -19.69 -56.28 23.03
N SER A 479 -18.62 -55.80 22.36
CA SER A 479 -17.29 -56.47 22.17
C SER A 479 -17.14 -57.76 21.31
N PRO A 480 -15.91 -58.20 20.89
CA PRO A 480 -14.55 -57.65 21.19
C PRO A 480 -13.61 -57.35 19.97
N MET A 481 -12.70 -56.38 20.18
CA MET A 481 -11.24 -56.32 19.87
C MET A 481 -10.68 -56.92 18.54
N VAL A 482 -9.79 -56.26 17.80
CA VAL A 482 -8.35 -56.01 18.14
C VAL A 482 -7.90 -54.54 17.87
N GLU A 483 -6.75 -54.17 18.43
CA GLU A 483 -6.16 -52.82 18.56
C GLU A 483 -5.67 -52.11 17.27
N SER A 484 -5.70 -50.77 17.29
CA SER A 484 -4.52 -49.94 16.92
C SER A 484 -4.62 -48.53 17.56
N LYS A 485 -3.65 -47.64 17.31
CA LYS A 485 -3.23 -46.55 18.24
C LYS A 485 -3.81 -45.15 17.98
N ALA A 486 -3.70 -44.32 19.02
CA ALA A 486 -4.14 -42.92 19.13
C ALA A 486 -3.52 -41.94 18.09
N PRO A 487 -4.16 -40.77 17.84
CA PRO A 487 -3.83 -39.89 16.70
C PRO A 487 -2.59 -38.99 16.90
N LYS A 488 -2.14 -38.37 15.81
CA LYS A 488 -1.14 -37.29 15.79
C LYS A 488 -1.66 -36.03 15.09
N SER A 489 -1.00 -34.92 15.40
CA SER A 489 -1.34 -33.53 15.02
C SER A 489 -1.38 -33.24 13.51
N ASN A 490 -2.28 -32.34 13.11
CA ASN A 490 -2.29 -31.74 11.78
C ASN A 490 -1.04 -30.86 11.55
N GLY A 491 -0.39 -31.09 10.41
CA GLY A 491 0.56 -30.19 9.76
C GLY A 491 0.33 -30.26 8.24
N PRO A 492 0.89 -29.33 7.44
CA PRO A 492 0.67 -29.32 6.00
C PRO A 492 1.17 -30.62 5.34
N LYS A 493 0.31 -31.29 4.58
CA LYS A 493 0.62 -32.58 3.94
C LYS A 493 1.55 -32.38 2.74
N ARG A 494 2.79 -32.87 2.85
CA ARG A 494 3.69 -33.03 1.70
C ARG A 494 3.14 -34.12 0.77
N ILE A 495 2.55 -33.72 -0.36
CA ILE A 495 2.08 -34.65 -1.38
C ILE A 495 3.30 -35.30 -2.05
N LYS A 496 3.34 -36.63 -2.06
CA LYS A 496 4.22 -37.40 -2.95
C LYS A 496 3.38 -37.94 -4.11
N GLY A 497 3.85 -37.76 -5.34
CA GLY A 497 3.25 -38.40 -6.50
C GLY A 497 3.33 -39.93 -6.39
N GLY A 498 2.24 -40.61 -6.79
CA GLY A 498 2.16 -42.07 -6.83
C GLY A 498 1.14 -42.47 -7.90
N ILE A 499 1.62 -42.96 -9.03
CA ILE A 499 0.78 -43.29 -10.19
C ILE A 499 0.01 -44.58 -9.93
N VAL A 500 -1.31 -44.54 -10.10
CA VAL A 500 -2.16 -45.75 -10.11
C VAL A 500 -1.92 -46.50 -11.41
N LYS A 501 -1.28 -47.67 -11.31
CA LYS A 501 -0.99 -48.52 -12.46
C LYS A 501 -2.22 -49.35 -12.83
N ARG A 502 -2.76 -49.19 -14.05
CA ARG A 502 -3.79 -50.08 -14.61
C ARG A 502 -3.36 -50.60 -15.97
N THR A 503 -3.68 -51.87 -16.24
CA THR A 503 -3.16 -52.62 -17.39
C THR A 503 -3.83 -52.20 -18.70
N SER A 504 -3.03 -52.00 -19.74
CA SER A 504 -3.51 -51.74 -21.10
C SER A 504 -3.91 -53.04 -21.83
N SER A 505 -4.93 -52.95 -22.69
CA SER A 505 -5.34 -54.02 -23.59
C SER A 505 -5.26 -53.56 -25.05
N ASN A 506 -4.19 -54.00 -25.72
CA ASN A 506 -3.98 -54.20 -27.16
C ASN A 506 -4.24 -53.09 -28.22
N ASP A 507 -3.22 -52.99 -29.07
CA ASP A 507 -3.28 -52.88 -30.55
C ASP A 507 -3.86 -51.63 -31.22
N ALA A 508 -2.93 -50.69 -31.49
CA ALA A 508 -2.78 -50.12 -32.83
C ALA A 508 -1.28 -50.04 -33.18
N LYS A 509 -0.80 -50.87 -34.13
CA LYS A 509 0.54 -50.72 -34.71
C LYS A 509 0.49 -49.67 -35.82
N GLY A 510 0.92 -48.45 -35.51
CA GLY A 510 1.25 -47.41 -36.49
C GLY A 510 2.77 -47.24 -36.60
N GLU A 511 3.24 -46.75 -37.75
CA GLU A 511 4.66 -46.51 -38.00
C GLU A 511 5.22 -45.37 -37.14
N ALA A 512 6.51 -45.44 -36.79
CA ALA A 512 7.17 -44.49 -35.92
C ALA A 512 7.51 -43.17 -36.63
N LEU A 513 6.48 -42.35 -36.88
CA LEU A 513 6.64 -40.94 -37.21
C LEU A 513 7.37 -40.23 -36.05
N VAL A 514 8.54 -39.68 -36.34
CA VAL A 514 9.31 -38.83 -35.40
C VAL A 514 8.45 -37.60 -35.07
N ARG A 515 7.91 -37.56 -33.85
CA ARG A 515 7.01 -36.49 -33.44
C ARG A 515 7.78 -35.20 -33.19
N LYS A 516 7.25 -34.10 -33.72
CA LYS A 516 7.71 -32.74 -33.44
C LYS A 516 6.80 -32.12 -32.39
N VAL A 517 7.37 -31.53 -31.34
CA VAL A 517 6.62 -30.81 -30.29
C VAL A 517 7.09 -29.36 -30.26
N ARG A 518 6.15 -28.41 -30.29
CA ARG A 518 6.43 -26.95 -30.26
C ARG A 518 5.81 -26.32 -29.01
N PRO A 519 6.60 -25.95 -27.98
CA PRO A 519 6.10 -25.23 -26.81
C PRO A 519 5.80 -23.77 -27.15
N LEU A 520 4.60 -23.28 -26.81
CA LEU A 520 4.25 -21.86 -26.83
C LEU A 520 4.17 -21.32 -25.40
N VAL A 521 4.93 -20.28 -25.10
CA VAL A 521 4.99 -19.61 -23.80
C VAL A 521 4.23 -18.29 -23.86
N PHE A 522 2.96 -18.33 -23.49
CA PHE A 522 2.11 -17.16 -23.34
C PHE A 522 2.41 -16.46 -22.02
N PHE A 523 2.63 -15.15 -22.06
CA PHE A 523 2.72 -14.32 -20.85
C PHE A 523 1.85 -13.07 -21.01
N SER A 524 1.66 -12.34 -19.91
CA SER A 524 1.09 -10.99 -19.95
C SER A 524 1.86 -10.05 -19.04
N SER A 525 1.85 -8.75 -19.31
CA SER A 525 2.45 -7.80 -18.38
C SER A 525 1.96 -6.36 -18.44
N ILE A 526 1.87 -5.75 -17.25
CA ILE A 526 1.82 -4.30 -17.01
C ILE A 526 3.20 -3.75 -16.59
N THR A 527 4.21 -4.62 -16.39
CA THR A 527 5.55 -4.24 -15.90
C THR A 527 6.69 -4.77 -16.80
N ALA A 528 7.88 -4.20 -16.69
CA ALA A 528 9.05 -4.67 -17.45
C ALA A 528 9.67 -5.99 -16.93
N ASN A 529 9.01 -6.70 -16.00
CA ASN A 529 9.54 -7.89 -15.33
C ASN A 529 9.10 -9.20 -16.00
N THR A 530 7.80 -9.46 -16.14
CA THR A 530 7.29 -10.71 -16.76
C THR A 530 7.87 -10.98 -18.15
N PRO A 531 8.04 -10.01 -19.06
CA PRO A 531 8.64 -10.28 -20.38
C PRO A 531 10.09 -10.76 -20.31
N LYS A 532 10.84 -10.35 -19.28
CA LYS A 532 12.21 -10.84 -19.04
C LYS A 532 12.21 -12.24 -18.44
N ILE A 533 11.27 -12.51 -17.52
CA ILE A 533 11.08 -13.83 -16.91
C ILE A 533 10.67 -14.84 -17.99
N ALA A 534 9.73 -14.49 -18.88
CA ALA A 534 9.27 -15.35 -19.97
C ALA A 534 10.39 -15.70 -20.96
N LYS A 535 11.21 -14.71 -21.36
CA LYS A 535 12.38 -14.96 -22.25
C LYS A 535 13.46 -15.80 -21.57
N GLY A 536 13.84 -15.48 -20.33
CA GLY A 536 14.81 -16.27 -19.57
C GLY A 536 14.32 -17.70 -19.26
N TYR A 537 13.00 -17.88 -19.08
CA TYR A 537 12.38 -19.19 -18.95
C TYR A 537 12.43 -19.99 -20.25
N ALA A 538 12.12 -19.39 -21.40
CA ALA A 538 12.22 -20.05 -22.70
C ALA A 538 13.67 -20.46 -23.04
N GLU A 539 14.65 -19.56 -22.81
CA GLU A 539 16.08 -19.86 -22.96
C GLU A 539 16.59 -20.96 -22.01
N GLY A 540 15.93 -21.17 -20.87
CA GLY A 540 16.20 -22.28 -19.96
C GLY A 540 15.56 -23.59 -20.43
N LEU A 541 14.27 -23.52 -20.75
CA LEU A 541 13.46 -24.63 -21.24
C LEU A 541 14.06 -25.25 -22.51
N GLU A 542 14.54 -24.44 -23.46
CA GLU A 542 15.22 -24.95 -24.66
C GLU A 542 16.44 -25.82 -24.32
N LYS A 543 17.28 -25.37 -23.38
CA LYS A 543 18.50 -26.08 -22.98
C LYS A 543 18.22 -27.40 -22.26
N GLU A 544 17.13 -27.48 -21.50
CA GLU A 544 16.72 -28.74 -20.86
C GLU A 544 16.01 -29.67 -21.86
N LEU A 545 15.18 -29.15 -22.76
CA LEU A 545 14.55 -29.94 -23.83
C LEU A 545 15.58 -30.51 -24.82
N GLN A 546 16.66 -29.79 -25.11
CA GLN A 546 17.79 -30.32 -25.90
C GLN A 546 18.48 -31.52 -25.24
N LYS A 547 18.53 -31.60 -23.89
CA LYS A 547 19.02 -32.80 -23.17
C LYS A 547 18.02 -33.93 -23.25
N VAL A 548 16.73 -33.65 -23.05
CA VAL A 548 15.66 -34.67 -23.14
C VAL A 548 15.55 -35.24 -24.57
N ALA A 549 15.79 -34.43 -25.61
CA ALA A 549 15.89 -34.87 -27.00
C ALA A 549 17.10 -35.78 -27.26
N ALA A 550 18.17 -35.70 -26.46
CA ALA A 550 19.28 -36.65 -26.53
C ALA A 550 18.97 -38.00 -25.85
N GLU A 551 17.86 -38.08 -25.09
CA GLU A 551 17.36 -39.30 -24.43
C GLU A 551 16.06 -39.86 -25.03
N THR A 552 15.52 -39.25 -26.10
CA THR A 552 14.23 -39.62 -26.71
C THR A 552 14.19 -39.41 -28.21
N ASP A 553 13.47 -40.27 -28.95
CA ASP A 553 13.26 -40.16 -30.40
C ASP A 553 12.25 -39.05 -30.78
N CYS A 554 12.27 -37.91 -30.08
CA CYS A 554 11.30 -36.81 -30.21
C CYS A 554 12.00 -35.47 -30.46
N LEU A 555 11.53 -34.73 -31.47
CA LEU A 555 12.09 -33.44 -31.87
C LEU A 555 11.36 -32.29 -31.18
N PHE A 556 11.96 -31.71 -30.15
CA PHE A 556 11.49 -30.46 -29.56
C PHE A 556 11.96 -29.27 -30.42
N MET A 557 11.00 -28.43 -30.83
CA MET A 557 11.30 -27.13 -31.46
C MET A 557 11.63 -26.08 -30.39
N ALA A 558 12.36 -25.02 -30.78
CA ALA A 558 12.64 -23.90 -29.88
C ALA A 558 11.34 -23.27 -29.33
N PRO A 559 11.22 -22.98 -28.02
CA PRO A 559 10.02 -22.40 -27.44
C PRO A 559 9.75 -20.98 -27.97
N GLU A 560 8.53 -20.74 -28.44
CA GLU A 560 8.09 -19.41 -28.90
C GLU A 560 7.47 -18.63 -27.73
N VAL A 561 7.75 -17.31 -27.63
CA VAL A 561 7.33 -16.48 -26.50
C VAL A 561 6.37 -15.39 -26.98
N LEU A 562 5.12 -15.43 -26.52
CA LEU A 562 4.01 -14.62 -27.02
C LEU A 562 3.39 -13.76 -25.90
N ASP A 563 3.19 -12.46 -26.15
CA ASP A 563 2.47 -11.58 -25.23
C ASP A 563 0.96 -11.59 -25.55
N LEU A 564 0.14 -11.92 -24.57
CA LEU A 564 -1.32 -11.91 -24.68
C LEU A 564 -1.89 -10.51 -25.00
N ALA A 565 -1.12 -9.43 -24.86
CA ALA A 565 -1.51 -8.09 -25.30
C ALA A 565 -1.23 -7.79 -26.79
N GLU A 566 -0.46 -8.64 -27.47
CA GLU A 566 -0.09 -8.47 -28.88
C GLU A 566 -0.79 -9.50 -29.80
N VAL A 567 -0.94 -10.73 -29.30
CA VAL A 567 -1.70 -11.86 -29.87
C VAL A 567 -3.19 -11.55 -30.04
N ASP A 568 -3.82 -12.09 -31.09
CA ASP A 568 -5.29 -12.21 -31.17
C ASP A 568 -5.72 -13.58 -30.61
N PHE A 569 -6.79 -13.62 -29.81
CA PHE A 569 -7.17 -14.81 -29.07
C PHE A 569 -7.82 -15.90 -29.95
N ASP A 570 -8.55 -15.50 -31.00
CA ASP A 570 -9.27 -16.44 -31.85
C ASP A 570 -8.32 -17.45 -32.52
N ASP A 571 -7.16 -16.95 -32.98
CA ASP A 571 -6.10 -17.69 -33.71
C ASP A 571 -5.41 -18.79 -32.89
N TYR A 572 -5.56 -18.79 -31.56
CA TYR A 572 -4.87 -19.71 -30.65
C TYR A 572 -5.82 -20.43 -29.67
N PHE A 573 -6.96 -19.83 -29.31
CA PHE A 573 -7.82 -20.32 -28.22
C PHE A 573 -9.22 -20.77 -28.66
N ILE A 574 -9.64 -20.48 -29.91
CA ILE A 574 -10.81 -21.13 -30.53
C ILE A 574 -10.37 -22.38 -31.31
N THR A 575 -9.25 -22.34 -32.02
CA THR A 575 -8.67 -23.50 -32.71
C THR A 575 -7.14 -23.36 -32.70
N PRO A 576 -6.37 -24.41 -32.32
CA PRO A 576 -4.92 -24.29 -32.30
C PRO A 576 -4.36 -24.20 -33.74
N PRO A 577 -3.37 -23.32 -33.99
CA PRO A 577 -2.92 -23.00 -35.34
C PRO A 577 -2.20 -24.19 -35.99
N LYS A 578 -2.62 -24.54 -37.21
CA LYS A 578 -2.07 -25.65 -37.99
C LYS A 578 -1.13 -25.11 -39.07
N SER A 579 0.19 -25.23 -38.86
CA SER A 579 1.17 -24.92 -39.89
C SER A 579 1.24 -26.05 -40.93
N GLU A 580 0.65 -25.84 -42.11
CA GLU A 580 0.64 -26.84 -43.21
C GLU A 580 2.06 -27.22 -43.69
N GLU A 581 3.03 -26.30 -43.56
CA GLU A 581 4.43 -26.53 -43.94
C GLU A 581 5.24 -27.35 -42.91
N ASP A 582 4.81 -27.41 -41.64
CA ASP A 582 5.44 -28.28 -40.64
C ASP A 582 4.46 -28.72 -39.52
N PRO A 583 3.99 -29.98 -39.54
CA PRO A 583 3.06 -30.50 -38.54
C PRO A 583 3.79 -30.81 -37.22
N ALA A 584 3.56 -29.97 -36.20
CA ALA A 584 4.09 -30.15 -34.84
C ALA A 584 2.95 -30.11 -33.80
N ASP A 585 3.03 -31.01 -32.82
CA ASP A 585 2.14 -31.06 -31.66
C ASP A 585 2.37 -29.83 -30.77
N LEU A 586 1.32 -29.04 -30.52
CA LEU A 586 1.40 -27.82 -29.74
C LEU A 586 1.19 -28.07 -28.23
N PHE A 587 2.03 -27.43 -27.41
CA PHE A 587 1.99 -27.51 -25.94
C PHE A 587 2.00 -26.11 -25.33
N TYR A 588 1.00 -25.79 -24.50
CA TYR A 588 0.73 -24.40 -24.06
C TYR A 588 1.19 -24.15 -22.62
N LEU A 589 2.06 -23.15 -22.44
CA LEU A 589 2.60 -22.72 -21.15
C LEU A 589 2.17 -21.29 -20.86
N PHE A 590 1.57 -21.05 -19.70
CA PHE A 590 1.06 -19.73 -19.31
C PHE A 590 1.83 -19.16 -18.12
N LEU A 591 2.39 -17.95 -18.27
CA LEU A 591 3.18 -17.23 -17.28
C LEU A 591 2.45 -15.94 -16.87
N LEU A 592 1.50 -16.05 -15.93
CA LEU A 592 0.46 -15.03 -15.71
C LEU A 592 0.60 -14.31 -14.35
N PRO A 593 0.99 -13.03 -14.32
CA PRO A 593 0.86 -12.22 -13.11
C PRO A 593 -0.61 -11.94 -12.76
N SER A 594 -0.94 -11.78 -11.48
CA SER A 594 -2.29 -11.39 -11.03
C SER A 594 -2.42 -9.89 -10.80
N TYR A 595 -3.58 -9.32 -11.16
CA TYR A 595 -3.85 -7.88 -11.10
C TYR A 595 -5.19 -7.53 -10.42
N ASN A 596 -5.24 -6.44 -9.64
CA ASN A 596 -6.47 -5.93 -8.95
C ASN A 596 -7.15 -4.78 -9.72
N ILE A 597 -6.86 -4.70 -11.02
CA ILE A 597 -7.35 -3.72 -11.99
C ILE A 597 -7.64 -4.47 -13.28
N ASP A 598 -8.30 -3.83 -14.24
CA ASP A 598 -8.73 -4.52 -15.46
C ASP A 598 -7.60 -4.60 -16.50
N THR A 599 -7.26 -5.84 -16.83
CA THR A 599 -6.07 -6.22 -17.58
C THR A 599 -6.40 -7.16 -18.72
N ILE A 600 -5.39 -7.45 -19.55
CA ILE A 600 -5.52 -8.41 -20.64
C ILE A 600 -5.85 -9.83 -20.12
N ASN A 601 -5.48 -10.16 -18.87
CA ASN A 601 -5.87 -11.42 -18.24
C ASN A 601 -7.39 -11.51 -18.05
N ASP A 602 -8.05 -10.40 -17.73
CA ASP A 602 -9.49 -10.38 -17.47
C ASP A 602 -10.27 -10.50 -18.78
N THR A 603 -9.82 -9.81 -19.83
CA THR A 603 -10.34 -9.96 -21.20
C THR A 603 -10.07 -11.36 -21.77
N PHE A 604 -8.92 -11.96 -21.47
CA PHE A 604 -8.59 -13.33 -21.84
C PHE A 604 -9.47 -14.35 -21.11
N LEU A 605 -9.71 -14.15 -19.81
CA LEU A 605 -10.63 -14.97 -19.03
C LEU A 605 -12.08 -14.88 -19.52
N GLU A 606 -12.53 -13.68 -19.88
CA GLU A 606 -13.84 -13.41 -20.48
C GLU A 606 -13.98 -14.17 -21.81
N HIS A 607 -12.98 -14.06 -22.71
CA HIS A 607 -12.93 -14.83 -23.96
C HIS A 607 -12.94 -16.36 -23.74
N LEU A 608 -12.12 -16.91 -22.84
CA LEU A 608 -12.13 -18.36 -22.54
C LEU A 608 -13.49 -18.82 -21.96
N GLN A 609 -14.19 -17.94 -21.24
CA GLN A 609 -15.52 -18.19 -20.71
C GLN A 609 -16.59 -18.10 -21.81
N GLU A 610 -16.49 -17.15 -22.75
CA GLU A 610 -17.38 -17.04 -23.92
C GLU A 610 -17.22 -18.27 -24.83
N THR A 611 -16.00 -18.65 -25.22
CA THR A 611 -15.70 -19.81 -26.07
C THR A 611 -16.18 -21.14 -25.47
N HIS A 612 -16.34 -21.26 -24.15
CA HIS A 612 -16.91 -22.46 -23.51
C HIS A 612 -18.45 -22.49 -23.52
N HIS A 613 -19.12 -21.35 -23.63
CA HIS A 613 -20.60 -21.26 -23.63
C HIS A 613 -21.19 -20.96 -25.02
N ASP A 614 -20.36 -20.65 -26.02
CA ASP A 614 -20.78 -20.52 -27.41
C ASP A 614 -21.18 -21.89 -27.99
N PHE A 615 -22.49 -22.10 -28.13
CA PHE A 615 -23.11 -23.31 -28.68
C PHE A 615 -22.69 -23.65 -30.12
N ARG A 616 -21.98 -22.75 -30.82
CA ARG A 616 -21.45 -22.95 -32.18
C ARG A 616 -20.06 -23.61 -32.18
N ILE A 617 -19.42 -23.70 -31.01
CA ILE A 617 -18.06 -24.21 -30.82
C ILE A 617 -18.14 -25.52 -30.02
N ASP A 618 -17.30 -26.50 -30.35
CA ASP A 618 -17.23 -27.74 -29.57
C ASP A 618 -16.86 -27.45 -28.10
N THR A 619 -17.52 -28.13 -27.15
CA THR A 619 -17.34 -27.88 -25.69
C THR A 619 -15.90 -28.04 -25.17
N ALA A 620 -15.03 -28.71 -25.95
CA ALA A 620 -13.59 -28.82 -25.73
C ALA A 620 -12.82 -28.62 -27.05
N PRO A 621 -12.72 -27.38 -27.58
CA PRO A 621 -12.24 -27.13 -28.93
C PRO A 621 -10.70 -27.21 -29.02
N LEU A 622 -10.02 -27.00 -27.88
CA LEU A 622 -8.58 -27.17 -27.71
C LEU A 622 -8.21 -28.62 -27.30
N SER A 623 -9.14 -29.58 -27.43
CA SER A 623 -8.89 -31.01 -27.18
C SER A 623 -7.82 -31.63 -28.10
N SER A 624 -7.45 -30.96 -29.19
CA SER A 624 -6.35 -31.35 -30.07
C SER A 624 -4.95 -30.95 -29.57
N LEU A 625 -4.84 -30.08 -28.56
CA LEU A 625 -3.54 -29.77 -27.93
C LEU A 625 -2.90 -31.00 -27.27
N PHE A 626 -1.57 -31.01 -27.19
CA PHE A 626 -0.81 -32.10 -26.57
C PHE A 626 -0.87 -32.03 -25.03
N GLY A 627 -0.90 -30.80 -24.48
CA GLY A 627 -1.14 -30.51 -23.07
C GLY A 627 -0.99 -29.01 -22.77
N TYR A 628 -1.39 -28.60 -21.56
CA TYR A 628 -1.12 -27.26 -21.05
C TYR A 628 -0.68 -27.26 -19.58
N SER A 629 0.03 -26.22 -19.15
CA SER A 629 0.31 -25.92 -17.72
C SER A 629 0.32 -24.40 -17.46
N VAL A 630 -0.07 -23.98 -16.25
CA VAL A 630 -0.14 -22.57 -15.85
C VAL A 630 0.76 -22.28 -14.65
N PHE A 631 1.48 -21.16 -14.67
CA PHE A 631 2.19 -20.58 -13.52
C PHE A 631 1.67 -19.17 -13.21
N GLY A 632 1.24 -18.95 -11.97
CA GLY A 632 0.78 -17.66 -11.47
C GLY A 632 1.87 -16.88 -10.73
N PHE A 633 2.07 -15.62 -11.10
CA PHE A 633 2.87 -14.67 -10.31
C PHE A 633 1.94 -13.79 -9.46
N GLY A 634 1.91 -14.04 -8.15
CA GLY A 634 1.14 -13.22 -7.22
C GLY A 634 2.03 -12.26 -6.42
N ASP A 635 1.39 -11.36 -5.69
CA ASP A 635 2.03 -10.50 -4.68
C ASP A 635 1.35 -10.77 -3.33
N ARG A 636 2.00 -11.55 -2.45
CA ARG A 636 1.43 -11.89 -1.13
C ARG A 636 1.46 -10.71 -0.14
N GLU A 637 1.91 -9.52 -0.57
CA GLU A 637 1.78 -8.28 0.18
C GLU A 637 0.54 -7.47 -0.25
N GLY A 638 0.03 -7.72 -1.47
CA GLY A 638 -1.24 -7.19 -1.95
C GLY A 638 -2.44 -8.10 -1.66
N TRP A 639 -2.24 -9.42 -1.76
CA TRP A 639 -3.25 -10.45 -1.45
C TRP A 639 -2.66 -11.51 -0.52
N PRO A 640 -2.94 -11.46 0.80
CA PRO A 640 -2.35 -12.39 1.75
C PRO A 640 -2.78 -13.86 1.55
N THR A 641 -4.01 -14.09 1.08
CA THR A 641 -4.58 -15.43 0.86
C THR A 641 -5.02 -15.66 -0.59
N GLU A 642 -5.32 -16.92 -0.91
CA GLU A 642 -5.86 -17.33 -2.20
C GLU A 642 -7.33 -16.87 -2.40
N GLU A 643 -8.06 -16.65 -1.31
CA GLU A 643 -9.43 -16.11 -1.31
C GLU A 643 -9.45 -14.59 -1.54
N ASP A 644 -8.46 -13.86 -1.01
CA ASP A 644 -8.29 -12.43 -1.26
C ASP A 644 -7.96 -12.11 -2.72
N GLY A 645 -7.26 -13.03 -3.41
CA GLY A 645 -6.84 -12.88 -4.80
C GLY A 645 -5.44 -13.39 -5.16
N PHE A 646 -4.70 -14.09 -4.28
CA PHE A 646 -3.37 -14.59 -4.64
C PHE A 646 -3.45 -15.61 -5.80
N CYS A 647 -2.76 -15.30 -6.91
CA CYS A 647 -2.74 -16.09 -8.15
C CYS A 647 -4.12 -16.36 -8.79
N PHE A 648 -5.15 -15.56 -8.48
CA PHE A 648 -6.54 -15.85 -8.88
C PHE A 648 -6.78 -15.88 -10.40
N GLN A 649 -6.12 -15.01 -11.17
CA GLN A 649 -6.23 -15.02 -12.64
C GLN A 649 -5.62 -16.30 -13.23
N ALA A 650 -4.48 -16.74 -12.71
CA ALA A 650 -3.86 -18.00 -13.11
C ALA A 650 -4.75 -19.22 -12.78
N LYS A 651 -5.36 -19.25 -11.58
CA LYS A 651 -6.34 -20.29 -11.21
C LYS A 651 -7.57 -20.30 -12.13
N GLN A 652 -8.09 -19.15 -12.53
CA GLN A 652 -9.25 -19.10 -13.41
C GLN A 652 -8.92 -19.51 -14.86
N VAL A 653 -7.75 -19.14 -15.40
CA VAL A 653 -7.28 -19.63 -16.71
C VAL A 653 -7.11 -21.14 -16.62
N ASP A 654 -6.50 -21.64 -15.55
CA ASP A 654 -6.34 -23.06 -15.27
C ASP A 654 -7.68 -23.83 -15.14
N LYS A 655 -8.75 -23.20 -14.63
CA LYS A 655 -10.13 -23.74 -14.60
C LYS A 655 -10.76 -23.81 -15.99
N TRP A 656 -10.67 -22.75 -16.79
CA TRP A 656 -11.30 -22.71 -18.13
C TRP A 656 -10.52 -23.54 -19.16
N MET A 657 -9.18 -23.51 -19.15
CA MET A 657 -8.35 -24.37 -19.99
C MET A 657 -8.57 -25.87 -19.69
N ALA A 658 -8.85 -26.24 -18.43
CA ALA A 658 -9.23 -27.63 -18.09
C ALA A 658 -10.53 -28.09 -18.77
N LYS A 659 -11.48 -27.17 -19.01
CA LYS A 659 -12.70 -27.46 -19.78
C LYS A 659 -12.39 -27.53 -21.28
N LEU A 660 -11.80 -26.46 -21.84
CA LEU A 660 -11.56 -26.31 -23.27
C LEU A 660 -10.60 -27.35 -23.86
N THR A 661 -9.68 -27.91 -23.08
CA THR A 661 -8.74 -28.95 -23.52
C THR A 661 -9.19 -30.39 -23.21
N GLY A 662 -10.38 -30.59 -22.65
CA GLY A 662 -10.84 -31.92 -22.24
C GLY A 662 -9.98 -32.53 -21.12
N ARG A 663 -9.66 -31.73 -20.09
CA ARG A 663 -8.84 -32.07 -18.91
C ARG A 663 -7.36 -32.39 -19.14
N LYS A 664 -6.80 -32.13 -20.34
CA LYS A 664 -5.37 -32.31 -20.70
C LYS A 664 -4.37 -31.36 -20.00
N ARG A 665 -4.45 -31.24 -18.67
CA ARG A 665 -3.44 -30.55 -17.86
C ARG A 665 -2.21 -31.44 -17.68
N ALA A 666 -1.05 -30.92 -18.06
CA ALA A 666 0.21 -31.65 -18.00
C ALA A 666 0.85 -31.60 -16.59
N PHE A 667 0.94 -30.42 -15.98
CA PHE A 667 1.46 -30.24 -14.61
C PHE A 667 0.54 -29.34 -13.78
N PRO A 668 0.47 -29.47 -12.44
CA PRO A 668 -0.35 -28.60 -11.60
C PRO A 668 -0.06 -27.10 -11.77
N VAL A 669 -1.04 -26.26 -11.43
CA VAL A 669 -0.87 -24.80 -11.44
C VAL A 669 0.20 -24.37 -10.43
N GLY A 670 1.31 -23.82 -10.95
CA GLY A 670 2.39 -23.26 -10.13
C GLY A 670 2.02 -21.89 -9.59
N MET A 671 2.56 -21.51 -8.43
CA MET A 671 2.31 -20.19 -7.84
C MET A 671 3.57 -19.66 -7.16
N GLY A 672 4.05 -18.50 -7.62
CA GLY A 672 5.20 -17.80 -7.08
C GLY A 672 4.84 -16.41 -6.55
N ASP A 673 5.38 -16.03 -5.40
CA ASP A 673 5.38 -14.66 -4.90
C ASP A 673 6.49 -13.86 -5.59
N THR A 674 6.08 -12.87 -6.37
CA THR A 674 6.92 -12.04 -7.25
C THR A 674 8.01 -11.27 -6.48
N LYS A 675 7.88 -11.16 -5.16
CA LYS A 675 8.85 -10.48 -4.28
C LYS A 675 9.67 -11.43 -3.40
N ARG A 676 9.34 -12.72 -3.33
CA ARG A 676 9.89 -13.63 -2.30
C ARG A 676 10.47 -14.93 -2.86
N ASP A 677 9.65 -15.73 -3.54
CA ASP A 677 9.97 -17.14 -3.85
C ASP A 677 9.78 -17.53 -5.32
N TYR A 678 9.33 -16.61 -6.19
CA TYR A 678 8.96 -16.95 -7.58
C TYR A 678 10.07 -17.67 -8.36
N THR A 679 11.34 -17.28 -8.22
CA THR A 679 12.45 -17.92 -8.96
C THR A 679 12.64 -19.39 -8.56
N GLU A 680 12.52 -19.68 -7.27
CA GLU A 680 12.67 -21.03 -6.72
C GLU A 680 11.46 -21.91 -7.12
N ARG A 681 10.25 -21.39 -6.92
CA ARG A 681 8.99 -22.08 -7.26
C ARG A 681 8.83 -22.28 -8.77
N LEU A 682 9.35 -21.36 -9.60
CA LEU A 682 9.36 -21.49 -11.06
C LEU A 682 10.38 -22.53 -11.53
N SER A 683 11.53 -22.70 -10.84
CA SER A 683 12.47 -23.80 -11.12
C SER A 683 11.83 -25.15 -10.83
N GLU A 684 11.29 -25.36 -9.62
CA GLU A 684 10.61 -26.60 -9.24
C GLU A 684 9.46 -26.96 -10.19
N TRP A 685 8.68 -25.95 -10.60
CA TRP A 685 7.59 -26.13 -11.57
C TRP A 685 8.12 -26.44 -12.98
N SER A 686 9.22 -25.81 -13.40
CA SER A 686 9.88 -26.09 -14.68
C SER A 686 10.45 -27.50 -14.73
N GLU A 687 11.07 -27.97 -13.65
CA GLU A 687 11.59 -29.34 -13.52
C GLU A 687 10.46 -30.36 -13.70
N GLY A 688 9.32 -30.15 -13.04
CA GLY A 688 8.13 -31.00 -13.20
C GLY A 688 7.49 -30.94 -14.59
N VAL A 689 7.47 -29.76 -15.24
CA VAL A 689 7.02 -29.62 -16.64
C VAL A 689 7.96 -30.36 -17.61
N VAL A 690 9.28 -30.29 -17.40
CA VAL A 690 10.28 -31.00 -18.21
C VAL A 690 10.20 -32.51 -18.00
N GLU A 691 9.99 -32.99 -16.76
CA GLU A 691 9.74 -34.41 -16.48
C GLU A 691 8.49 -34.92 -17.23
N VAL A 692 7.39 -34.16 -17.22
CA VAL A 692 6.17 -34.51 -17.96
C VAL A 692 6.38 -34.47 -19.47
N LEU A 693 7.10 -33.48 -20.02
CA LEU A 693 7.44 -33.44 -21.45
C LEU A 693 8.34 -34.63 -21.86
N GLY A 694 9.28 -35.04 -21.01
CA GLY A 694 10.09 -36.25 -21.22
C GLY A 694 9.30 -37.55 -21.11
N MET A 695 8.29 -37.62 -20.23
CA MET A 695 7.35 -38.74 -20.19
C MET A 695 6.44 -38.76 -21.43
N LEU A 696 5.95 -37.60 -21.88
CA LEU A 696 5.13 -37.47 -23.09
C LEU A 696 5.88 -37.90 -24.35
N ALA A 697 7.16 -37.53 -24.49
CA ALA A 697 8.02 -38.01 -25.57
C ALA A 697 8.19 -39.55 -25.55
N LYS A 698 8.23 -40.17 -24.35
CA LYS A 698 8.41 -41.63 -24.18
C LYS A 698 7.09 -42.44 -24.26
N THR A 699 5.92 -41.80 -24.12
CA THR A 699 4.61 -42.50 -24.03
C THR A 699 3.57 -42.06 -25.08
N GLY A 700 3.76 -40.89 -25.71
CA GLY A 700 2.92 -40.40 -26.81
C GLY A 700 1.50 -39.95 -26.43
N SER A 701 1.14 -39.91 -25.14
CA SER A 701 -0.17 -39.45 -24.65
C SER A 701 -0.12 -39.03 -23.16
N LEU A 702 -0.93 -38.04 -22.79
CA LEU A 702 -1.06 -37.53 -21.43
C LEU A 702 -2.06 -38.33 -20.55
N GLY A 703 -2.81 -39.26 -21.13
CA GLY A 703 -3.94 -39.93 -20.46
C GLY A 703 -5.12 -38.98 -20.23
N GLU A 704 -5.88 -39.19 -19.15
CA GLU A 704 -7.02 -38.33 -18.76
C GLU A 704 -6.60 -36.96 -18.18
N GLY A 705 -5.29 -36.73 -17.99
CA GLY A 705 -4.74 -35.51 -17.43
C GLY A 705 -5.06 -35.30 -15.94
N LEU A 706 -4.64 -34.15 -15.41
CA LEU A 706 -4.89 -33.77 -14.02
C LEU A 706 -6.17 -32.91 -13.88
N PRO A 707 -7.04 -33.21 -12.90
CA PRO A 707 -8.28 -32.45 -12.68
C PRO A 707 -8.02 -30.98 -12.31
N GLY A 708 -9.03 -30.14 -12.52
CA GLY A 708 -8.97 -28.70 -12.33
C GLY A 708 -8.64 -28.26 -10.90
N SER A 709 -8.15 -27.02 -10.73
CA SER A 709 -7.94 -26.38 -9.42
C SER A 709 -9.23 -25.94 -8.70
N GLY A 710 -10.37 -26.54 -9.04
CA GLY A 710 -11.68 -26.35 -8.41
C GLY A 710 -12.41 -27.69 -8.27
N ALA A 711 -13.31 -27.78 -7.29
CA ALA A 711 -14.05 -29.01 -6.99
C ALA A 711 -14.97 -29.42 -8.17
N PRO A 712 -15.10 -30.73 -8.48
CA PRO A 712 -15.95 -31.22 -9.57
C PRO A 712 -17.42 -31.45 -9.15
N GLU A 713 -17.86 -30.97 -7.99
CA GLU A 713 -19.18 -31.25 -7.38
C GLU A 713 -20.22 -30.14 -7.62
N GLU A 714 -20.12 -29.41 -8.74
CA GLU A 714 -21.13 -28.45 -9.24
C GLU A 714 -21.59 -28.85 -10.66
N SER A 715 -22.01 -30.12 -10.85
CA SER A 715 -22.54 -30.60 -12.14
C SER A 715 -23.60 -31.71 -12.08
N ASP A 716 -24.24 -31.93 -10.92
CA ASP A 716 -25.40 -32.81 -10.74
C ASP A 716 -26.18 -32.31 -9.52
N ASP A 717 -27.06 -31.32 -9.72
CA ASP A 717 -28.30 -31.05 -8.92
C ASP A 717 -29.06 -29.80 -9.45
N GLU A 718 -29.41 -29.80 -10.74
CA GLU A 718 -30.51 -28.96 -11.27
C GLU A 718 -31.70 -29.84 -11.69
N SER A 719 -32.41 -30.41 -10.71
CA SER A 719 -33.80 -30.85 -10.92
C SER A 719 -34.59 -30.95 -9.60
N ALA A 720 -35.86 -30.56 -9.66
CA ALA A 720 -36.89 -30.67 -8.61
C ALA A 720 -36.76 -29.80 -7.35
N ALA A 721 -37.20 -28.52 -7.45
CA ALA A 721 -38.18 -27.91 -6.53
C ALA A 721 -38.62 -26.50 -6.99
N GLU A 722 -39.68 -26.44 -7.80
CA GLU A 722 -40.57 -25.27 -7.90
C GLU A 722 -42.01 -25.79 -7.77
N ASP A 723 -42.86 -25.00 -7.12
CA ASP A 723 -44.31 -25.16 -6.93
C ASP A 723 -44.75 -26.45 -6.16
N ASP A 724 -45.65 -26.44 -5.17
CA ASP A 724 -46.68 -25.47 -4.76
C ASP A 724 -46.80 -25.34 -3.23
N ASP A 725 -47.57 -24.35 -2.75
CA ASP A 725 -48.06 -24.24 -1.35
C ASP A 725 -49.57 -23.87 -1.29
N GLU A 726 -50.41 -24.64 -1.99
CA GLU A 726 -51.88 -24.61 -1.83
C GLU A 726 -52.43 -25.84 -1.06
N VAL A 727 -52.44 -25.72 0.27
CA VAL A 727 -53.61 -25.98 1.13
C VAL A 727 -54.40 -27.31 0.97
N LEU A 728 -54.29 -28.18 2.00
CA LEU A 728 -55.23 -29.20 2.53
C LEU A 728 -55.15 -30.70 2.15
N ILE A 729 -55.16 -31.52 3.22
CA ILE A 729 -55.79 -32.86 3.44
C ILE A 729 -54.98 -34.17 3.17
N GLU A 730 -54.73 -34.85 4.31
CA GLU A 730 -54.69 -36.29 4.64
C GLU A 730 -53.76 -37.32 3.94
N ASP A 731 -53.12 -38.10 4.83
CA ASP A 731 -52.84 -39.55 4.80
C ASP A 731 -51.90 -40.24 3.79
N SER A 732 -50.79 -40.74 4.38
CA SER A 732 -50.38 -42.15 4.36
C SER A 732 -49.60 -42.76 3.17
N GLU A 733 -48.35 -43.09 3.49
CA GLU A 733 -47.63 -44.34 3.17
C GLU A 733 -47.04 -44.65 1.76
N VAL A 734 -45.74 -45.01 1.83
CA VAL A 734 -45.06 -46.12 1.12
C VAL A 734 -44.35 -45.92 -0.25
N LYS A 735 -43.07 -46.33 -0.19
CA LYS A 735 -42.00 -46.66 -1.17
C LYS A 735 -42.37 -47.76 -2.22
N PRO A 736 -41.49 -48.17 -3.18
CA PRO A 736 -40.39 -47.48 -3.92
C PRO A 736 -40.20 -47.93 -5.42
N GLU A 737 -39.06 -47.52 -6.01
CA GLU A 737 -38.17 -48.26 -6.96
C GLU A 737 -38.30 -48.21 -8.52
N LYS A 738 -37.16 -47.83 -9.15
CA LYS A 738 -36.59 -48.31 -10.46
C LYS A 738 -37.37 -47.92 -11.75
N LEU A 739 -36.82 -47.94 -12.98
CA LEU A 739 -35.56 -48.46 -13.55
C LEU A 739 -35.13 -47.64 -14.81
N LYS A 740 -33.89 -47.80 -15.32
CA LYS A 740 -33.37 -47.12 -16.53
C LYS A 740 -33.76 -47.79 -17.87
N SER A 741 -34.02 -47.00 -18.92
CA SER A 741 -33.64 -47.31 -20.32
C SER A 741 -33.66 -46.05 -21.22
N ARG A 742 -33.15 -46.12 -22.47
CA ARG A 742 -32.84 -44.98 -23.36
C ARG A 742 -32.91 -45.36 -24.85
N LYS A 743 -33.70 -44.64 -25.69
CA LYS A 743 -33.41 -44.33 -27.12
C LYS A 743 -34.48 -43.50 -27.88
N ASN A 744 -34.03 -42.37 -28.44
CA ASN A 744 -34.02 -41.97 -29.87
C ASN A 744 -35.25 -42.03 -30.83
N ILE A 745 -35.36 -40.91 -31.61
CA ILE A 745 -35.50 -40.77 -33.09
C ILE A 745 -36.86 -40.31 -33.71
N ASP A 746 -36.85 -39.02 -34.07
CA ASP A 746 -37.11 -38.31 -35.36
C ASP A 746 -38.48 -38.18 -36.09
N ASP A 747 -38.55 -37.03 -36.78
CA ASP A 747 -39.32 -36.56 -37.95
C ASP A 747 -40.86 -36.36 -37.97
N VAL A 748 -41.24 -35.09 -37.77
CA VAL A 748 -41.79 -34.17 -38.81
C VAL A 748 -42.61 -34.77 -39.97
N GLU A 749 -43.91 -34.49 -39.99
CA GLU A 749 -44.60 -33.76 -41.08
C GLU A 749 -46.01 -33.29 -40.63
N ASP A 750 -46.64 -32.41 -41.42
CA ASP A 750 -48.03 -31.94 -41.35
C ASP A 750 -48.67 -31.53 -39.99
N LEU A 751 -48.97 -30.23 -39.84
CA LEU A 751 -50.36 -29.78 -39.65
C LEU A 751 -50.54 -28.27 -39.91
N GLY A 752 -50.70 -27.92 -41.18
CA GLY A 752 -51.14 -26.59 -41.57
C GLY A 752 -52.65 -26.37 -41.36
N ARG A 753 -53.02 -25.12 -41.05
CA ARG A 753 -54.29 -24.49 -41.47
C ARG A 753 -55.61 -25.01 -40.85
N ILE A 754 -55.83 -24.68 -39.57
CA ILE A 754 -57.21 -24.45 -39.06
C ILE A 754 -57.37 -22.98 -38.69
N MET A 755 -58.17 -22.26 -39.49
CA MET A 755 -58.76 -20.96 -39.13
C MET A 755 -59.88 -21.22 -38.09
N LYS A 756 -60.33 -20.29 -37.23
CA LYS A 756 -61.00 -19.04 -37.63
C LYS A 756 -61.45 -18.18 -36.41
N SER A 757 -61.59 -16.88 -36.67
CA SER A 757 -62.61 -15.91 -36.18
C SER A 757 -62.72 -15.42 -34.70
N SER A 758 -62.92 -14.10 -34.63
CA SER A 758 -63.88 -13.30 -33.81
C SER A 758 -63.63 -12.99 -32.32
N ASN A 759 -63.07 -11.80 -32.09
CA ASN A 759 -63.53 -10.76 -31.14
C ASN A 759 -64.84 -10.09 -31.69
N PRO A 760 -65.55 -9.12 -31.04
CA PRO A 760 -65.51 -8.58 -29.67
C PRO A 760 -66.92 -8.43 -29.00
N ASP A 761 -67.03 -7.76 -27.82
CA ASP A 761 -67.81 -6.50 -27.59
C ASP A 761 -68.52 -6.31 -26.22
N ALA A 762 -68.53 -5.04 -25.75
CA ALA A 762 -69.48 -4.34 -24.83
C ALA A 762 -69.77 -4.87 -23.39
N ALA A 763 -70.33 -4.13 -22.40
CA ALA A 763 -70.34 -2.70 -21.95
C ALA A 763 -71.18 -2.65 -20.60
N THR A 764 -71.41 -1.59 -19.79
CA THR A 764 -71.10 -0.14 -19.74
C THR A 764 -71.32 0.42 -18.29
N ASN A 765 -70.71 1.58 -17.94
CA ASN A 765 -71.10 2.53 -16.84
C ASN A 765 -70.95 2.10 -15.34
N GLY A 766 -70.70 2.99 -14.36
CA GLY A 766 -70.25 4.39 -14.44
C GLY A 766 -70.54 5.27 -13.19
N ARG A 767 -69.68 6.30 -12.94
CA ARG A 767 -69.81 7.45 -11.99
C ARG A 767 -69.70 7.19 -10.46
N ALA A 768 -69.17 8.10 -9.62
CA ALA A 768 -68.55 9.42 -9.85
C ALA A 768 -67.60 9.90 -8.72
N ALA A 769 -66.65 10.80 -9.07
CA ALA A 769 -66.16 12.00 -8.34
C ALA A 769 -65.71 11.87 -6.87
N LYS A 770 -64.57 12.40 -6.38
CA LYS A 770 -63.54 13.41 -6.79
C LYS A 770 -62.32 13.20 -5.83
N SER A 771 -61.14 13.84 -5.89
CA SER A 771 -60.26 14.52 -6.87
C SER A 771 -59.14 15.20 -6.02
N ALA A 772 -57.89 15.48 -6.42
CA ALA A 772 -57.16 15.42 -7.70
C ALA A 772 -55.75 14.77 -7.44
N THR A 773 -54.64 14.92 -8.17
CA THR A 773 -54.22 15.78 -9.30
C THR A 773 -53.22 15.04 -10.20
N ALA A 774 -53.16 15.44 -11.47
CA ALA A 774 -52.18 15.17 -12.56
C ALA A 774 -50.78 14.61 -12.18
N THR A 775 -50.11 13.75 -12.98
CA THR A 775 -50.43 13.19 -14.32
C THR A 775 -49.56 11.96 -14.65
N ALA A 776 -50.02 11.06 -15.54
CA ALA A 776 -49.18 10.14 -16.31
C ALA A 776 -48.40 10.90 -17.43
N GLY A 777 -47.34 10.41 -18.05
CA GLY A 777 -46.73 9.07 -18.03
C GLY A 777 -46.75 8.43 -19.43
N ALA A 778 -45.59 8.16 -20.01
CA ALA A 778 -45.45 7.49 -21.31
C ALA A 778 -44.07 6.81 -21.46
N ALA A 779 -44.08 5.50 -21.69
CA ALA A 779 -43.00 4.75 -22.35
C ALA A 779 -43.53 4.32 -23.74
N ALA A 780 -42.74 3.93 -24.74
CA ALA A 780 -41.29 3.73 -24.84
C ALA A 780 -40.78 4.36 -26.18
N PRO A 781 -39.58 4.03 -26.73
CA PRO A 781 -39.28 2.68 -27.23
C PRO A 781 -37.94 2.10 -26.73
N ILE A 782 -37.81 0.78 -26.85
CA ILE A 782 -36.59 0.02 -26.57
C ILE A 782 -35.78 -0.10 -27.88
N ALA A 783 -34.46 0.12 -27.82
CA ALA A 783 -33.56 -0.11 -28.94
C ALA A 783 -33.25 -1.62 -29.09
N VAL A 784 -33.15 -2.08 -30.33
CA VAL A 784 -32.98 -3.51 -30.67
C VAL A 784 -31.52 -3.79 -31.03
N ASP A 785 -30.93 -4.80 -30.38
CA ASP A 785 -29.64 -5.39 -30.77
C ASP A 785 -29.82 -6.39 -31.92
N PHE A 786 -28.81 -6.55 -32.78
CA PHE A 786 -28.95 -7.11 -34.12
C PHE A 786 -28.03 -8.31 -34.45
N THR A 787 -27.24 -8.81 -33.50
CA THR A 787 -26.40 -10.01 -33.71
C THR A 787 -26.89 -11.26 -32.98
N THR A 788 -27.50 -12.16 -33.77
CA THR A 788 -27.86 -13.56 -33.48
C THR A 788 -29.19 -13.77 -32.72
N TYR A 789 -30.03 -14.66 -33.28
CA TYR A 789 -31.38 -14.99 -32.80
C TYR A 789 -31.38 -16.36 -32.10
N GLY A 790 -31.94 -16.44 -30.89
CA GLY A 790 -32.19 -17.69 -30.16
C GLY A 790 -33.06 -17.42 -28.94
N LYS A 791 -34.38 -17.62 -29.04
CA LYS A 791 -35.36 -17.05 -28.10
C LYS A 791 -35.96 -18.09 -27.14
N THR A 792 -35.23 -18.41 -26.08
CA THR A 792 -35.78 -19.06 -24.87
C THR A 792 -35.94 -18.04 -23.74
N VAL A 793 -36.90 -18.26 -22.84
CA VAL A 793 -37.33 -17.25 -21.87
C VAL A 793 -36.40 -17.21 -20.66
N ALA A 794 -35.83 -16.04 -20.37
CA ALA A 794 -34.88 -15.86 -19.26
C ALA A 794 -35.56 -15.94 -17.88
N LYS A 795 -35.17 -16.94 -17.08
CA LYS A 795 -35.31 -16.89 -15.61
C LYS A 795 -34.29 -15.90 -15.03
N LYS A 796 -34.64 -15.24 -13.93
CA LYS A 796 -33.78 -14.24 -13.28
C LYS A 796 -32.83 -14.91 -12.28
N THR A 797 -31.61 -15.19 -12.72
CA THR A 797 -30.47 -15.38 -11.81
C THR A 797 -30.30 -14.11 -10.93
N PRO A 798 -29.97 -14.23 -9.63
CA PRO A 798 -29.68 -13.05 -8.82
C PRO A 798 -28.47 -12.28 -9.38
N LEU A 799 -28.61 -10.96 -9.49
CA LEU A 799 -27.54 -10.07 -9.95
C LEU A 799 -26.34 -10.14 -9.01
N ASN A 800 -25.16 -10.43 -9.56
CA ASN A 800 -23.90 -10.10 -8.91
C ASN A 800 -23.92 -8.62 -8.52
N ALA A 801 -23.70 -8.31 -7.23
CA ALA A 801 -23.70 -6.94 -6.74
C ALA A 801 -22.59 -6.14 -7.46
N ALA A 802 -22.98 -5.16 -8.26
CA ALA A 802 -22.06 -4.44 -9.14
C ALA A 802 -20.92 -3.80 -8.35
N LYS A 803 -19.68 -3.98 -8.82
CA LYS A 803 -18.47 -3.50 -8.13
C LYS A 803 -18.37 -1.98 -8.24
N GLU A 804 -18.04 -1.28 -7.15
CA GLU A 804 -17.66 0.15 -7.21
C GLU A 804 -16.43 0.31 -8.12
N MET A 805 -16.41 1.33 -8.99
CA MET A 805 -15.30 1.55 -9.94
C MET A 805 -14.00 1.95 -9.23
N VAL A 806 -14.10 2.81 -8.20
CA VAL A 806 -12.97 3.17 -7.33
C VAL A 806 -13.39 3.07 -5.86
N PRO A 807 -13.35 1.86 -5.26
CA PRO A 807 -13.78 1.66 -3.89
C PRO A 807 -12.96 2.50 -2.91
N LYS A 808 -13.59 3.04 -1.86
CA LYS A 808 -12.92 3.94 -0.88
C LYS A 808 -11.70 3.34 -0.19
N ASN A 809 -11.69 2.01 -0.04
CA ASN A 809 -10.59 1.25 0.57
C ASN A 809 -9.48 0.90 -0.43
N SER A 810 -9.62 1.23 -1.72
CA SER A 810 -8.65 0.84 -2.76
C SER A 810 -7.37 1.68 -2.75
N PRO A 811 -6.20 1.10 -3.12
CA PRO A 811 -4.98 1.85 -3.37
C PRO A 811 -5.17 2.97 -4.41
N THR A 812 -6.05 2.75 -5.39
CA THR A 812 -6.45 3.74 -6.40
C THR A 812 -7.10 4.96 -5.76
N TYR A 813 -8.10 4.78 -4.88
CA TYR A 813 -8.75 5.89 -4.17
C TYR A 813 -7.73 6.73 -3.38
N ALA A 814 -6.81 6.09 -2.66
CA ALA A 814 -5.74 6.76 -1.91
C ALA A 814 -4.79 7.53 -2.85
N SER A 815 -4.41 6.93 -3.99
CA SER A 815 -3.54 7.54 -4.99
C SER A 815 -4.18 8.76 -5.66
N LEU A 816 -5.45 8.66 -6.08
CA LEU A 816 -6.22 9.77 -6.66
C LEU A 816 -6.38 10.91 -5.63
N THR A 817 -6.74 10.58 -4.38
CA THR A 817 -6.89 11.58 -3.31
C THR A 817 -5.58 12.30 -3.01
N LYS A 818 -4.45 11.57 -2.91
CA LYS A 818 -3.10 12.14 -2.76
C LYS A 818 -2.70 13.07 -3.92
N GLN A 819 -3.23 12.82 -5.12
CA GLN A 819 -3.03 13.63 -6.31
C GLN A 819 -4.02 14.82 -6.43
N GLY A 820 -4.82 15.09 -5.38
CA GLY A 820 -5.67 16.28 -5.23
C GLY A 820 -7.11 16.15 -5.75
N TYR A 821 -7.51 14.95 -6.19
CA TYR A 821 -8.88 14.67 -6.62
C TYR A 821 -9.85 14.72 -5.43
N SER A 822 -11.12 15.02 -5.67
CA SER A 822 -12.21 14.50 -4.85
C SER A 822 -12.95 13.49 -5.70
N ILE A 823 -13.07 12.26 -5.20
CA ILE A 823 -13.95 11.25 -5.81
C ILE A 823 -15.39 11.60 -5.42
N VAL A 824 -16.33 11.34 -6.32
CA VAL A 824 -17.76 11.57 -6.16
C VAL A 824 -18.47 10.29 -6.57
N GLY A 825 -19.39 9.82 -5.72
CA GLY A 825 -20.01 8.50 -5.87
C GLY A 825 -18.99 7.37 -5.87
N SER A 826 -19.19 6.39 -6.74
CA SER A 826 -18.35 5.21 -6.95
C SER A 826 -17.40 5.32 -8.14
N HIS A 827 -17.69 6.20 -9.11
CA HIS A 827 -16.97 6.26 -10.40
C HIS A 827 -16.61 7.67 -10.93
N SER A 828 -17.04 8.74 -10.27
CA SER A 828 -16.84 10.12 -10.75
C SER A 828 -15.76 10.87 -9.97
N GLY A 829 -15.29 12.02 -10.49
CA GLY A 829 -14.30 12.82 -9.77
C GLY A 829 -14.10 14.24 -10.28
N VAL A 830 -13.67 15.14 -9.39
CA VAL A 830 -13.44 16.56 -9.66
C VAL A 830 -12.10 17.05 -9.10
N LYS A 831 -11.46 17.99 -9.82
CA LYS A 831 -10.17 18.57 -9.44
C LYS A 831 -10.13 20.07 -9.77
N ILE A 832 -9.21 20.79 -9.13
CA ILE A 832 -8.86 22.15 -9.55
C ILE A 832 -7.72 22.06 -10.57
N CYS A 833 -7.97 22.60 -11.76
CA CYS A 833 -6.98 22.70 -12.83
C CYS A 833 -5.77 23.53 -12.41
N ARG A 834 -4.59 23.19 -12.96
CA ARG A 834 -3.36 23.97 -12.77
C ARG A 834 -3.57 25.45 -13.12
N TRP A 835 -4.32 25.72 -14.19
CA TRP A 835 -4.57 27.06 -14.70
C TRP A 835 -5.51 27.89 -13.82
N THR A 836 -6.51 27.28 -13.20
CA THR A 836 -7.37 27.93 -12.19
C THR A 836 -6.54 28.55 -11.06
N LYS A 837 -5.51 27.82 -10.57
CA LYS A 837 -4.58 28.31 -9.53
C LYS A 837 -3.62 29.41 -10.01
N SER A 838 -3.44 29.59 -11.33
CA SER A 838 -2.61 30.64 -11.93
C SER A 838 -3.45 31.89 -12.22
N ALA A 839 -4.59 31.71 -12.87
CA ALA A 839 -5.57 32.77 -13.15
C ALA A 839 -6.06 33.45 -11.88
N LEU A 840 -6.38 32.70 -10.81
CA LEU A 840 -6.73 33.27 -9.50
C LEU A 840 -5.66 34.19 -8.91
N ARG A 841 -4.39 34.03 -9.30
CA ARG A 841 -3.27 34.88 -8.85
C ARG A 841 -2.84 35.95 -9.84
N GLY A 842 -3.56 36.12 -10.96
CA GLY A 842 -3.13 37.00 -12.04
C GLY A 842 -1.84 36.53 -12.74
N ARG A 843 -1.56 35.22 -12.77
CA ARG A 843 -0.32 34.63 -13.29
C ARG A 843 -0.53 33.86 -14.60
N GLY A 844 -1.37 34.39 -15.48
CA GLY A 844 -1.76 33.80 -16.75
C GLY A 844 -2.95 32.85 -16.65
N SER A 845 -3.83 32.91 -17.65
CA SER A 845 -4.92 31.97 -17.87
C SER A 845 -4.52 30.84 -18.83
N CYS A 846 -5.36 29.81 -18.96
CA CYS A 846 -5.15 28.72 -19.91
C CYS A 846 -5.33 29.21 -21.36
N TYR A 847 -4.69 28.54 -22.32
CA TYR A 847 -4.82 28.81 -23.76
C TYR A 847 -6.27 28.94 -24.26
N LYS A 848 -7.22 28.21 -23.63
CA LYS A 848 -8.65 28.28 -23.95
C LYS A 848 -9.30 29.65 -23.66
N TYR A 849 -8.66 30.52 -22.87
CA TYR A 849 -9.07 31.91 -22.71
C TYR A 849 -8.76 32.74 -23.96
N SER A 850 -7.55 32.57 -24.52
CA SER A 850 -7.12 33.21 -25.77
C SER A 850 -8.00 32.73 -26.93
N PHE A 851 -8.20 31.41 -27.05
CA PHE A 851 -8.92 30.79 -28.16
C PHE A 851 -10.45 30.98 -28.09
N TYR A 852 -11.08 30.69 -26.95
CA TYR A 852 -12.55 30.58 -26.83
C TYR A 852 -13.17 31.51 -25.78
N GLY A 853 -12.38 32.33 -25.09
CA GLY A 853 -12.86 33.19 -24.01
C GLY A 853 -13.15 32.47 -22.68
N ILE A 854 -12.69 31.23 -22.48
CA ILE A 854 -12.96 30.47 -21.24
C ILE A 854 -12.19 31.07 -20.05
N ASN A 855 -12.91 31.63 -19.08
CA ASN A 855 -12.34 32.09 -17.82
C ASN A 855 -11.82 30.90 -16.99
N SER A 856 -10.50 30.77 -16.88
CA SER A 856 -9.84 29.59 -16.29
C SER A 856 -10.09 29.43 -14.77
N HIS A 857 -10.44 30.52 -14.08
CA HIS A 857 -10.85 30.54 -12.68
C HIS A 857 -12.33 30.22 -12.46
N GLN A 858 -13.17 30.24 -13.51
CA GLN A 858 -14.60 29.88 -13.47
C GLN A 858 -14.89 28.51 -14.10
N CYS A 859 -13.84 27.70 -14.28
CA CYS A 859 -13.89 26.41 -14.95
C CYS A 859 -13.77 25.25 -13.96
N MET A 860 -14.79 24.38 -13.92
CA MET A 860 -14.78 23.12 -13.19
C MET A 860 -14.21 22.01 -14.07
N GLU A 861 -13.15 21.35 -13.62
CA GLU A 861 -12.49 20.23 -14.32
C GLU A 861 -12.90 18.91 -13.64
N THR A 862 -13.65 18.07 -14.35
CA THR A 862 -14.33 16.89 -13.78
C THR A 862 -14.47 15.75 -14.80
N THR A 863 -14.84 14.57 -14.33
CA THR A 863 -15.30 13.45 -15.15
C THR A 863 -16.46 12.71 -14.47
N PRO A 864 -17.46 12.24 -15.24
CA PRO A 864 -18.47 11.28 -14.79
C PRO A 864 -18.00 9.82 -14.93
N SER A 865 -16.82 9.57 -15.52
CA SER A 865 -16.20 8.25 -15.63
C SER A 865 -14.70 8.37 -15.40
N LEU A 866 -14.16 7.60 -14.46
CA LEU A 866 -12.70 7.45 -14.26
C LEU A 866 -12.10 6.34 -15.13
N SER A 867 -12.93 5.52 -15.78
CA SER A 867 -12.54 4.42 -16.67
C SER A 867 -12.33 4.90 -18.11
N CYS A 868 -11.46 4.23 -18.85
CA CYS A 868 -11.10 4.56 -20.25
C CYS A 868 -10.99 3.29 -21.10
N SER A 869 -11.27 3.38 -22.39
CA SER A 869 -11.05 2.29 -23.36
C SER A 869 -9.66 2.33 -24.02
N ASN A 870 -8.83 3.34 -23.74
CA ASN A 870 -7.46 3.51 -24.25
C ASN A 870 -6.42 3.57 -23.10
N LYS A 871 -5.23 3.01 -23.33
CA LYS A 871 -4.08 2.99 -22.40
C LYS A 871 -2.92 3.85 -22.92
N CYS A 872 -3.21 5.08 -23.36
CA CYS A 872 -2.27 5.93 -24.12
C CYS A 872 -0.93 6.17 -23.40
N VAL A 873 0.19 6.14 -24.12
CA VAL A 873 1.55 6.30 -23.55
C VAL A 873 1.73 7.63 -22.82
N PHE A 874 1.15 8.72 -23.34
CA PHE A 874 1.19 10.05 -22.74
C PHE A 874 0.14 10.25 -21.64
N CYS A 875 -0.75 9.28 -21.40
CA CYS A 875 -1.66 9.33 -20.27
C CYS A 875 -0.85 9.15 -18.98
N TRP A 876 -0.64 10.26 -18.26
CA TRP A 876 0.14 10.39 -17.02
C TRP A 876 -0.30 9.51 -15.83
N ARG A 877 -1.25 8.59 -16.07
CA ARG A 877 -1.91 7.68 -15.15
C ARG A 877 -1.76 6.21 -15.56
N HIS A 878 -0.90 5.92 -16.54
CA HIS A 878 -0.64 4.58 -17.06
C HIS A 878 -0.57 3.53 -15.93
N GLY A 879 -1.44 2.51 -16.02
CA GLY A 879 -1.55 1.43 -15.02
C GLY A 879 -2.21 1.77 -13.68
N THR A 880 -2.79 2.97 -13.49
CA THR A 880 -3.39 3.39 -12.19
C THR A 880 -4.88 3.72 -12.22
N ASN A 881 -5.48 3.85 -13.41
CA ASN A 881 -6.93 4.00 -13.57
C ASN A 881 -7.58 2.64 -13.89
N PRO A 882 -8.87 2.46 -13.58
CA PRO A 882 -9.68 1.42 -14.23
C PRO A 882 -9.76 1.64 -15.74
N VAL A 883 -10.08 0.58 -16.47
CA VAL A 883 -10.28 0.59 -17.93
C VAL A 883 -11.42 -0.35 -18.31
N GLY A 884 -11.99 -0.19 -19.49
CA GLY A 884 -12.99 -1.12 -20.01
C GLY A 884 -13.49 -0.78 -21.41
N THR A 885 -14.03 -1.80 -22.07
CA THR A 885 -14.77 -1.73 -23.33
C THR A 885 -16.29 -1.56 -23.08
N THR A 886 -16.80 -2.12 -21.99
CA THR A 886 -18.21 -2.09 -21.56
C THR A 886 -18.37 -1.52 -20.15
N TRP A 887 -19.54 -0.95 -19.83
CA TRP A 887 -19.82 -0.46 -18.48
C TRP A 887 -20.31 -1.59 -17.58
N ARG A 888 -19.55 -1.88 -16.53
CA ARG A 888 -19.74 -3.06 -15.65
C ARG A 888 -19.66 -2.75 -14.15
N TRP A 889 -19.70 -1.47 -13.80
CA TRP A 889 -19.64 -0.96 -12.41
C TRP A 889 -21.02 -0.46 -11.97
N VAL A 890 -21.16 -0.15 -10.67
CA VAL A 890 -22.29 0.67 -10.18
C VAL A 890 -22.42 1.91 -11.06
N VAL A 891 -23.65 2.25 -11.45
CA VAL A 891 -23.97 3.52 -12.11
C VAL A 891 -24.53 4.45 -11.03
N ASP A 892 -23.78 5.49 -10.68
CA ASP A 892 -24.26 6.57 -9.82
C ASP A 892 -25.27 7.42 -10.61
N PRO A 893 -26.35 7.96 -9.99
CA PRO A 893 -27.30 8.82 -10.70
C PRO A 893 -26.71 10.21 -11.00
N PRO A 894 -27.11 10.88 -12.10
CA PRO A 894 -26.46 12.11 -12.57
C PRO A 894 -26.55 13.27 -11.56
N GLU A 895 -27.60 13.35 -10.75
CA GLU A 895 -27.78 14.38 -9.73
C GLU A 895 -26.74 14.27 -8.61
N LEU A 896 -26.46 13.05 -8.14
CA LEU A 896 -25.45 12.77 -7.13
C LEU A 896 -24.07 13.18 -7.61
N ILE A 897 -23.77 12.90 -8.88
CA ILE A 897 -22.53 13.33 -9.53
C ILE A 897 -22.51 14.87 -9.59
N PHE A 898 -23.57 15.50 -10.11
CA PHE A 898 -23.65 16.95 -10.34
C PHE A 898 -23.43 17.78 -9.08
N ASP A 899 -24.22 17.53 -8.03
CA ASP A 899 -24.06 18.28 -6.77
C ASP A 899 -22.79 17.89 -6.04
N GLY A 900 -22.37 16.62 -6.11
CA GLY A 900 -21.11 16.14 -5.56
C GLY A 900 -19.89 16.82 -6.17
N VAL A 901 -19.84 17.02 -7.50
CA VAL A 901 -18.73 17.71 -8.18
C VAL A 901 -18.77 19.22 -7.93
N LYS A 902 -19.95 19.85 -7.95
CA LYS A 902 -20.13 21.27 -7.61
C LYS A 902 -19.67 21.57 -6.18
N ALA A 903 -20.16 20.81 -5.19
CA ALA A 903 -19.81 21.00 -3.79
C ALA A 903 -18.30 20.82 -3.54
N ASN A 904 -17.69 19.79 -4.13
CA ASN A 904 -16.25 19.57 -4.03
C ASN A 904 -15.43 20.64 -4.77
N HIS A 905 -15.88 21.13 -5.93
CA HIS A 905 -15.23 22.24 -6.63
C HIS A 905 -15.24 23.50 -5.76
N TYR A 906 -16.41 23.95 -5.29
CA TYR A 906 -16.53 25.11 -4.42
C TYR A 906 -15.72 24.97 -3.13
N ASN A 907 -15.67 23.79 -2.51
CA ASN A 907 -14.86 23.56 -1.32
C ASN A 907 -13.35 23.67 -1.62
N LYS A 908 -12.87 23.12 -2.75
CA LYS A 908 -11.47 23.31 -3.18
C LYS A 908 -11.16 24.78 -3.54
N ILE A 909 -12.13 25.56 -4.05
CA ILE A 909 -11.96 27.00 -4.33
C ILE A 909 -11.90 27.79 -3.00
N LYS A 910 -12.77 27.50 -2.03
CA LYS A 910 -12.74 28.10 -0.68
C LYS A 910 -11.38 27.91 0.01
N MET A 911 -10.73 26.76 -0.17
CA MET A 911 -9.37 26.48 0.33
C MET A 911 -8.27 27.37 -0.28
N LEU A 912 -8.55 28.13 -1.33
CA LEU A 912 -7.61 29.11 -1.91
C LEU A 912 -7.77 30.52 -1.32
N ARG A 913 -8.72 30.74 -0.41
CA ARG A 913 -8.89 32.01 0.32
C ARG A 913 -7.67 32.25 1.22
N GLY A 914 -7.12 33.46 1.19
CA GLY A 914 -5.94 33.84 1.98
C GLY A 914 -4.61 33.31 1.44
N VAL A 915 -4.60 32.55 0.33
CA VAL A 915 -3.36 32.12 -0.32
C VAL A 915 -2.64 33.33 -0.95
N PRO A 916 -1.33 33.54 -0.70
CA PRO A 916 -0.60 34.70 -1.23
C PRO A 916 -0.73 34.88 -2.75
N GLY A 917 -0.97 36.13 -3.14
CA GLY A 917 -1.12 36.58 -4.52
C GLY A 917 -2.50 36.36 -5.14
N VAL A 918 -3.50 35.78 -4.45
CA VAL A 918 -4.85 35.61 -5.01
C VAL A 918 -5.57 36.96 -5.12
N ARG A 919 -6.05 37.30 -6.32
CA ARG A 919 -6.81 38.54 -6.62
C ARG A 919 -8.24 38.40 -6.11
N ALA A 920 -8.69 39.36 -5.28
CA ALA A 920 -10.00 39.29 -4.63
C ALA A 920 -11.17 39.24 -5.62
N GLU A 921 -11.09 40.03 -6.70
CA GLU A 921 -12.05 40.05 -7.81
C GLU A 921 -12.23 38.65 -8.44
N ARG A 922 -11.13 37.97 -8.80
CA ARG A 922 -11.15 36.65 -9.42
C ARG A 922 -11.55 35.55 -8.45
N PHE A 923 -11.31 35.73 -7.15
CA PHE A 923 -11.82 34.82 -6.12
C PHE A 923 -13.35 34.93 -5.99
N ALA A 924 -13.92 36.13 -6.07
CA ALA A 924 -15.37 36.33 -6.10
C ALA A 924 -15.98 35.74 -7.38
N GLU A 925 -15.38 36.01 -8.55
CA GLU A 925 -15.81 35.42 -9.83
C GLU A 925 -15.75 33.89 -9.84
N ALA A 926 -14.74 33.29 -9.21
CA ALA A 926 -14.57 31.83 -9.11
C ALA A 926 -15.58 31.14 -8.18
N MET A 927 -16.34 31.88 -7.36
CA MET A 927 -17.49 31.33 -6.62
C MET A 927 -18.73 31.15 -7.50
N ARG A 928 -18.66 31.44 -8.80
CA ARG A 928 -19.66 31.06 -9.80
C ARG A 928 -19.00 30.27 -10.92
N ILE A 929 -19.28 28.96 -10.96
CA ILE A 929 -18.89 28.12 -12.11
C ILE A 929 -19.62 28.64 -13.36
N ARG A 930 -18.89 28.78 -14.47
CA ARG A 930 -19.45 29.13 -15.79
C ARG A 930 -19.12 28.13 -16.87
N HIS A 931 -18.09 27.32 -16.67
CA HIS A 931 -17.60 26.35 -17.65
C HIS A 931 -17.35 25.00 -16.96
N CYS A 932 -17.73 23.90 -17.61
CA CYS A 932 -17.42 22.54 -17.16
C CYS A 932 -16.59 21.82 -18.22
N ALA A 933 -15.34 21.51 -17.88
CA ALA A 933 -14.44 20.69 -18.67
C ALA A 933 -14.60 19.23 -18.26
N LEU A 934 -15.33 18.47 -19.10
CA LEU A 934 -15.45 17.02 -19.03
C LEU A 934 -14.25 16.43 -19.76
N SER A 935 -13.11 16.45 -19.07
CA SER A 935 -11.80 16.12 -19.64
C SER A 935 -10.72 15.85 -18.58
N LEU A 936 -11.11 15.43 -17.37
CA LEU A 936 -10.18 15.32 -16.24
C LEU A 936 -9.35 14.02 -16.33
N VAL A 937 -10.04 12.88 -16.39
CA VAL A 937 -9.51 11.51 -16.42
C VAL A 937 -10.57 10.61 -17.08
N GLY A 938 -10.19 9.48 -17.67
CA GLY A 938 -11.14 8.53 -18.23
C GLY A 938 -11.80 9.03 -19.52
N GLU A 939 -12.87 8.35 -19.92
CA GLU A 939 -13.68 8.66 -21.09
C GLU A 939 -15.08 9.13 -20.65
N PRO A 940 -15.37 10.45 -20.65
CA PRO A 940 -16.66 10.99 -20.22
C PRO A 940 -17.86 10.48 -21.02
N ILE A 941 -17.71 10.15 -22.31
CA ILE A 941 -18.85 9.70 -23.15
C ILE A 941 -19.29 8.26 -22.83
N PHE A 942 -18.49 7.52 -22.07
CA PHE A 942 -18.75 6.15 -21.63
C PHE A 942 -19.78 6.06 -20.48
N TYR A 943 -20.07 7.18 -19.81
CA TYR A 943 -21.07 7.23 -18.74
C TYR A 943 -22.50 7.19 -19.34
N PRO A 944 -23.36 6.22 -18.95
CA PRO A 944 -24.67 6.01 -19.60
C PRO A 944 -25.57 7.26 -19.65
N TYR A 945 -25.65 8.02 -18.55
CA TYR A 945 -26.52 9.19 -18.44
C TYR A 945 -25.81 10.52 -18.81
N ILE A 946 -24.83 10.47 -19.72
CA ILE A 946 -24.04 11.66 -20.13
C ILE A 946 -24.91 12.79 -20.68
N ASN A 947 -25.96 12.47 -21.45
CA ASN A 947 -26.89 13.46 -22.01
C ASN A 947 -27.71 14.17 -20.91
N GLU A 948 -28.12 13.46 -19.86
CA GLU A 948 -28.85 14.04 -18.72
C GLU A 948 -27.93 14.94 -17.89
N PHE A 949 -26.72 14.48 -17.60
CA PHE A 949 -25.69 15.26 -16.91
C PHE A 949 -25.31 16.55 -17.67
N LEU A 950 -25.26 16.51 -19.01
CA LEU A 950 -25.12 17.69 -19.86
C LEU A 950 -26.33 18.64 -19.73
N GLY A 951 -27.55 18.10 -19.71
CA GLY A 951 -28.77 18.86 -19.45
C GLY A 951 -28.75 19.59 -18.09
N MET A 952 -28.29 18.93 -17.03
CA MET A 952 -28.13 19.55 -15.70
C MET A 952 -27.14 20.72 -15.71
N LEU A 953 -25.99 20.58 -16.38
CA LEU A 953 -25.03 21.66 -16.57
C LEU A 953 -25.63 22.85 -17.31
N HIS A 954 -26.40 22.59 -18.37
CA HIS A 954 -27.02 23.65 -19.16
C HIS A 954 -28.17 24.35 -18.43
N ALA A 955 -28.93 23.64 -17.59
CA ALA A 955 -29.98 24.22 -16.75
C ALA A 955 -29.44 25.28 -15.75
N GLU A 956 -28.22 25.10 -15.23
CA GLU A 956 -27.52 26.13 -14.42
C GLU A 956 -26.74 27.15 -15.27
N ARG A 957 -26.90 27.16 -16.60
CA ARG A 957 -26.15 27.97 -17.56
C ARG A 957 -24.62 27.84 -17.40
N ILE A 958 -24.16 26.59 -17.23
CA ILE A 958 -22.74 26.17 -17.22
C ILE A 958 -22.40 25.53 -18.57
N SER A 959 -21.45 26.12 -19.31
CA SER A 959 -21.14 25.65 -20.68
C SER A 959 -20.30 24.37 -20.65
N SER A 960 -20.65 23.39 -21.48
CA SER A 960 -20.04 22.05 -21.46
C SER A 960 -18.95 21.87 -22.53
N PHE A 961 -17.80 21.36 -22.10
CA PHE A 961 -16.67 21.01 -22.98
C PHE A 961 -16.33 19.53 -22.80
N LEU A 962 -16.87 18.67 -23.67
CA LEU A 962 -16.65 17.22 -23.63
C LEU A 962 -15.45 16.84 -24.50
N VAL A 963 -14.55 16.00 -23.98
CA VAL A 963 -13.42 15.41 -24.69
C VAL A 963 -13.55 13.90 -24.72
N CYS A 964 -13.48 13.28 -25.90
CA CYS A 964 -13.48 11.82 -26.05
C CYS A 964 -12.38 11.28 -26.99
N ASN A 965 -12.12 9.97 -26.92
CA ASN A 965 -11.04 9.23 -27.59
C ASN A 965 -11.46 8.49 -28.89
N ALA A 966 -12.65 8.77 -29.42
CA ALA A 966 -13.21 8.16 -30.63
C ALA A 966 -13.37 6.61 -30.63
N GLN A 967 -13.52 5.98 -29.46
CA GLN A 967 -13.84 4.53 -29.37
C GLN A 967 -15.34 4.21 -29.25
N HIS A 968 -16.18 5.23 -28.98
CA HIS A 968 -17.61 5.08 -28.64
C HIS A 968 -18.51 5.77 -29.67
N PRO A 969 -18.61 5.24 -30.91
CA PRO A 969 -19.32 5.89 -32.01
C PRO A 969 -20.82 6.03 -31.77
N ASP A 970 -21.48 5.03 -31.19
CA ASP A 970 -22.94 5.04 -31.00
C ASP A 970 -23.36 6.06 -29.92
N GLN A 971 -22.57 6.19 -28.86
CA GLN A 971 -22.70 7.25 -27.85
C GLN A 971 -22.41 8.63 -28.44
N LEU A 972 -21.42 8.74 -29.35
CA LEU A 972 -21.11 9.98 -30.08
C LEU A 972 -22.22 10.40 -31.05
N ALA A 973 -22.89 9.43 -31.69
CA ALA A 973 -24.08 9.65 -32.50
C ALA A 973 -25.29 10.07 -31.65
N ALA A 974 -25.50 9.43 -30.49
CA ALA A 974 -26.56 9.76 -29.54
C ALA A 974 -26.31 11.04 -28.71
N LEU A 975 -25.13 11.66 -28.81
CA LEU A 975 -24.77 12.85 -28.04
C LEU A 975 -25.60 14.09 -28.46
N LYS A 976 -26.34 14.65 -27.49
CA LYS A 976 -27.14 15.89 -27.63
C LYS A 976 -26.26 17.15 -27.56
N ALA A 977 -26.89 18.33 -27.49
CA ALA A 977 -26.21 19.62 -27.39
C ALA A 977 -25.00 19.61 -26.43
N VAL A 978 -23.85 20.05 -26.94
CA VAL A 978 -22.61 20.35 -26.18
C VAL A 978 -22.06 21.67 -26.70
N THR A 979 -21.66 22.59 -25.81
CA THR A 979 -21.15 23.91 -26.22
C THR A 979 -19.92 23.81 -27.15
N GLN A 980 -19.00 22.87 -26.87
CA GLN A 980 -17.95 22.49 -27.80
C GLN A 980 -17.49 21.03 -27.56
N LEU A 981 -17.51 20.23 -28.62
CA LEU A 981 -17.16 18.81 -28.63
C LEU A 981 -15.72 18.64 -29.13
N TYR A 982 -14.91 17.97 -28.33
CA TYR A 982 -13.52 17.64 -28.63
C TYR A 982 -13.34 16.16 -28.89
N VAL A 983 -12.53 15.85 -29.90
CA VAL A 983 -12.01 14.50 -30.12
C VAL A 983 -10.49 14.53 -30.11
N SER A 984 -9.90 13.66 -29.31
CA SER A 984 -8.45 13.43 -29.28
C SER A 984 -8.05 12.63 -30.51
N ILE A 985 -7.09 13.15 -31.28
CA ILE A 985 -6.58 12.58 -32.53
C ILE A 985 -5.06 12.53 -32.38
N ASP A 986 -4.57 11.52 -31.67
CA ASP A 986 -3.19 11.50 -31.18
C ASP A 986 -2.25 10.60 -32.02
N ALA A 987 -2.75 10.07 -33.15
CA ALA A 987 -2.01 9.37 -34.19
C ALA A 987 -2.69 9.53 -35.57
N SER A 988 -1.92 9.45 -36.67
CA SER A 988 -2.44 9.57 -38.04
C SER A 988 -2.87 8.26 -38.73
N ASN A 989 -2.37 7.11 -38.28
CA ASN A 989 -2.54 5.79 -38.91
C ASN A 989 -2.81 4.67 -37.88
N LYS A 990 -3.21 3.47 -38.33
CA LYS A 990 -3.66 2.36 -37.46
C LYS A 990 -2.55 1.86 -36.54
N GLU A 991 -1.32 1.82 -37.05
CA GLU A 991 -0.13 1.31 -36.40
C GLU A 991 0.36 2.28 -35.31
N SER A 992 0.50 3.57 -35.66
CA SER A 992 0.77 4.64 -34.69
C SER A 992 -0.34 4.72 -33.63
N LEU A 993 -1.62 4.53 -33.98
CA LEU A 993 -2.71 4.55 -32.99
C LEU A 993 -2.62 3.35 -32.02
N ARG A 994 -2.32 2.13 -32.51
CA ARG A 994 -2.09 0.96 -31.64
C ARG A 994 -0.89 1.18 -30.70
N LYS A 995 0.20 1.78 -31.21
CA LYS A 995 1.44 2.06 -30.47
C LYS A 995 1.29 3.17 -29.41
N ILE A 996 0.65 4.28 -29.78
CA ILE A 996 0.53 5.50 -28.97
C ILE A 996 -0.64 5.40 -28.00
N ASP A 997 -1.83 5.06 -28.51
CA ASP A 997 -3.08 5.15 -27.73
C ASP A 997 -3.46 3.85 -27.03
N ARG A 998 -3.00 2.70 -27.56
CA ARG A 998 -3.21 1.37 -26.98
C ARG A 998 -4.70 1.13 -26.62
N PRO A 999 -5.61 1.21 -27.60
CA PRO A 999 -7.03 0.95 -27.41
C PRO A 999 -7.27 -0.53 -27.05
N LEU A 1000 -8.39 -0.79 -26.36
CA LEU A 1000 -8.78 -2.14 -25.91
C LEU A 1000 -9.77 -2.85 -26.85
N HIS A 1001 -10.37 -2.14 -27.81
CA HIS A 1001 -11.26 -2.74 -28.80
C HIS A 1001 -10.43 -3.38 -29.93
N ARG A 1002 -10.84 -4.56 -30.43
CA ARG A 1002 -10.19 -5.19 -31.63
C ARG A 1002 -10.46 -4.37 -32.89
N ASP A 1003 -11.67 -3.82 -33.02
CA ASP A 1003 -12.15 -2.93 -34.09
C ASP A 1003 -11.86 -1.43 -33.82
N PHE A 1004 -10.78 -1.11 -33.10
CA PHE A 1004 -10.47 0.25 -32.64
C PHE A 1004 -10.32 1.29 -33.75
N TRP A 1005 -9.78 0.90 -34.90
CA TRP A 1005 -9.55 1.79 -36.04
C TRP A 1005 -10.83 2.03 -36.81
N GLU A 1006 -11.66 1.00 -36.92
CA GLU A 1006 -12.94 1.00 -37.59
C GLU A 1006 -13.94 1.87 -36.79
N ARG A 1007 -13.92 1.75 -35.44
CA ARG A 1007 -14.60 2.67 -34.51
C ARG A 1007 -14.12 4.10 -34.63
N PHE A 1008 -12.80 4.31 -34.64
CA PHE A 1008 -12.19 5.63 -34.79
C PHE A 1008 -12.62 6.30 -36.10
N GLN A 1009 -12.52 5.58 -37.22
CA GLN A 1009 -12.94 6.03 -38.54
C GLN A 1009 -14.44 6.38 -38.58
N ARG A 1010 -15.31 5.55 -38.00
CA ARG A 1010 -16.76 5.82 -37.87
C ARG A 1010 -17.04 7.06 -37.01
N CYS A 1011 -16.26 7.31 -35.97
CA CYS A 1011 -16.36 8.56 -35.19
C CYS A 1011 -16.01 9.79 -36.02
N LEU A 1012 -15.03 9.73 -36.93
CA LEU A 1012 -14.71 10.87 -37.82
C LEU A 1012 -15.85 11.20 -38.78
N ASP A 1013 -16.55 10.18 -39.30
CA ASP A 1013 -17.74 10.38 -40.13
C ASP A 1013 -18.89 11.02 -39.34
N ILE A 1014 -19.15 10.56 -38.10
CA ILE A 1014 -20.14 11.17 -37.21
C ILE A 1014 -19.79 12.63 -36.89
N LEU A 1015 -18.50 12.98 -36.73
CA LEU A 1015 -18.07 14.37 -36.53
C LEU A 1015 -18.29 15.25 -37.77
N ARG A 1016 -18.13 14.69 -38.97
CA ARG A 1016 -18.40 15.34 -40.27
C ARG A 1016 -19.86 15.75 -40.44
N GLU A 1017 -20.77 15.07 -39.74
CA GLU A 1017 -22.19 15.44 -39.61
C GLU A 1017 -22.43 16.39 -38.43
N LYS A 1018 -21.97 16.03 -37.22
CA LYS A 1018 -22.17 16.82 -35.99
C LYS A 1018 -21.61 18.24 -36.08
N ARG A 1019 -20.61 18.52 -36.93
CA ARG A 1019 -20.04 19.87 -37.19
C ARG A 1019 -21.05 20.93 -37.68
N PHE A 1020 -22.26 20.52 -38.06
CA PHE A 1020 -23.35 21.44 -38.44
C PHE A 1020 -24.21 21.88 -37.25
N LYS A 1021 -24.20 21.12 -36.13
CA LYS A 1021 -24.92 21.44 -34.88
C LYS A 1021 -23.98 21.87 -33.75
N HIS A 1022 -22.86 21.16 -33.59
CA HIS A 1022 -21.89 21.38 -32.51
C HIS A 1022 -20.59 21.98 -33.05
N ARG A 1023 -19.93 22.83 -32.25
CA ARG A 1023 -18.51 23.20 -32.51
C ARG A 1023 -17.66 21.95 -32.29
N THR A 1024 -17.17 21.35 -33.37
CA THR A 1024 -16.29 20.18 -33.35
C THR A 1024 -14.83 20.59 -33.38
N VAL A 1025 -14.00 19.97 -32.54
CA VAL A 1025 -12.57 20.28 -32.45
C VAL A 1025 -11.75 18.99 -32.44
N PHE A 1026 -10.79 18.88 -33.35
CA PHE A 1026 -9.73 17.87 -33.22
C PHE A 1026 -8.64 18.41 -32.29
N ARG A 1027 -8.14 17.59 -31.36
CA ARG A 1027 -6.95 17.92 -30.57
C ARG A 1027 -5.83 16.94 -30.91
N LEU A 1028 -4.72 17.47 -31.40
CA LEU A 1028 -3.49 16.74 -31.74
C LEU A 1028 -2.49 16.91 -30.60
N THR A 1029 -2.17 15.85 -29.85
CA THR A 1029 -1.10 15.87 -28.83
C THR A 1029 0.23 15.46 -29.46
N LEU A 1030 1.06 16.45 -29.79
CA LEU A 1030 2.37 16.24 -30.41
C LEU A 1030 3.39 15.72 -29.38
N VAL A 1031 3.99 14.58 -29.73
CA VAL A 1031 4.99 13.83 -28.97
C VAL A 1031 6.20 13.61 -29.88
N LYS A 1032 7.33 14.25 -29.56
CA LYS A 1032 8.54 14.19 -30.39
C LYS A 1032 9.13 12.77 -30.42
N GLY A 1033 9.46 12.29 -31.63
CA GLY A 1033 9.89 10.91 -31.88
C GLY A 1033 8.75 9.86 -31.86
N PHE A 1034 7.49 10.30 -31.91
CA PHE A 1034 6.33 9.41 -32.03
C PHE A 1034 5.36 9.82 -33.15
N ASN A 1035 4.96 11.09 -33.23
CA ASN A 1035 3.89 11.54 -34.15
C ASN A 1035 4.09 12.98 -34.70
N VAL A 1036 5.35 13.43 -34.76
CA VAL A 1036 5.75 14.76 -35.26
C VAL A 1036 6.45 14.65 -36.61
N ASP A 1037 7.36 13.69 -36.71
CA ASP A 1037 8.16 13.39 -37.89
C ASP A 1037 7.26 12.68 -38.95
N ASP A 1038 7.27 13.17 -40.19
CA ASP A 1038 6.55 12.68 -41.39
C ASP A 1038 5.01 12.48 -41.35
N GLU A 1039 4.34 12.50 -40.19
CA GLU A 1039 2.87 12.24 -40.08
C GLU A 1039 1.94 13.35 -40.62
N VAL A 1040 2.46 14.49 -41.13
CA VAL A 1040 1.66 15.67 -41.53
C VAL A 1040 0.62 15.36 -42.62
N GLU A 1041 0.95 14.52 -43.61
CA GLU A 1041 -0.02 14.11 -44.65
C GLU A 1041 -1.17 13.30 -44.06
N GLY A 1042 -0.88 12.35 -43.16
CA GLY A 1042 -1.89 11.52 -42.53
C GLY A 1042 -2.85 12.34 -41.68
N TYR A 1043 -2.34 13.29 -40.88
CA TYR A 1043 -3.22 14.22 -40.15
C TYR A 1043 -4.05 15.12 -41.08
N ALA A 1044 -3.50 15.55 -42.21
CA ALA A 1044 -4.27 16.28 -43.22
C ALA A 1044 -5.42 15.43 -43.81
N GLN A 1045 -5.21 14.13 -44.04
CA GLN A 1045 -6.26 13.19 -44.46
C GLN A 1045 -7.34 12.97 -43.39
N LEU A 1046 -6.98 12.89 -42.10
CA LEU A 1046 -7.98 12.79 -41.03
C LEU A 1046 -8.84 14.07 -40.92
N VAL A 1047 -8.24 15.25 -41.09
CA VAL A 1047 -8.96 16.54 -41.15
C VAL A 1047 -9.84 16.64 -42.42
N GLU A 1048 -9.37 16.15 -43.56
CA GLU A 1048 -10.14 16.01 -44.81
C GLU A 1048 -11.39 15.15 -44.65
N LYS A 1049 -11.28 14.07 -43.85
CA LYS A 1049 -12.40 13.18 -43.51
C LYS A 1049 -13.39 13.82 -42.53
N GLY A 1050 -12.94 14.25 -41.34
CA GLY A 1050 -13.87 14.72 -40.30
C GLY A 1050 -14.35 16.17 -40.43
N LEU A 1051 -13.63 17.01 -41.19
CA LEU A 1051 -13.92 18.44 -41.40
C LEU A 1051 -14.31 19.21 -40.12
N PRO A 1052 -13.52 19.16 -39.03
CA PRO A 1052 -13.85 19.81 -37.77
C PRO A 1052 -13.96 21.34 -37.90
N CYS A 1053 -14.67 21.99 -36.98
CA CYS A 1053 -14.70 23.46 -36.93
C CYS A 1053 -13.31 24.06 -36.64
N PHE A 1054 -12.53 23.39 -35.78
CA PHE A 1054 -11.22 23.80 -35.31
C PHE A 1054 -10.24 22.63 -35.15
N VAL A 1055 -8.94 22.91 -35.16
CA VAL A 1055 -7.88 21.96 -34.80
C VAL A 1055 -6.97 22.61 -33.76
N GLU A 1056 -6.91 22.02 -32.56
CA GLU A 1056 -5.94 22.36 -31.50
C GLU A 1056 -4.68 21.52 -31.69
N ILE A 1057 -3.59 22.13 -32.14
CA ILE A 1057 -2.27 21.49 -32.15
C ILE A 1057 -1.59 21.82 -30.82
N LYS A 1058 -1.07 20.81 -30.10
CA LYS A 1058 -0.52 21.02 -28.76
C LYS A 1058 0.64 20.08 -28.42
N GLY A 1059 1.75 20.63 -27.94
CA GLY A 1059 2.86 19.84 -27.40
C GLY A 1059 2.50 19.08 -26.11
N VAL A 1060 2.93 17.82 -26.02
CA VAL A 1060 2.80 16.99 -24.81
C VAL A 1060 3.51 17.62 -23.62
N THR A 1061 2.97 17.46 -22.42
CA THR A 1061 3.57 17.99 -21.18
C THR A 1061 4.04 16.85 -20.27
N TYR A 1062 5.35 16.61 -20.21
CA TYR A 1062 5.92 15.58 -19.33
C TYR A 1062 5.62 15.86 -17.86
N CYS A 1063 5.06 14.85 -17.17
CA CYS A 1063 4.55 14.99 -15.81
C CYS A 1063 5.50 14.48 -14.71
N GLY A 1064 6.67 13.92 -15.06
CA GLY A 1064 7.69 13.51 -14.10
C GLY A 1064 7.35 12.31 -13.21
N THR A 1065 6.31 11.54 -13.53
CA THR A 1065 5.93 10.33 -12.80
C THR A 1065 6.68 9.11 -13.31
N SER A 1066 7.03 8.18 -12.41
CA SER A 1066 7.72 6.92 -12.76
C SER A 1066 6.97 6.09 -13.81
N THR A 1067 5.63 6.19 -13.83
CA THR A 1067 4.77 5.54 -14.83
C THR A 1067 4.91 6.13 -16.23
N ALA A 1068 5.27 7.40 -16.39
CA ALA A 1068 5.57 7.97 -17.71
C ALA A 1068 6.90 7.42 -18.27
N SER A 1069 7.90 7.22 -17.41
CA SER A 1069 9.16 6.57 -17.76
C SER A 1069 8.94 5.11 -18.18
N ASN A 1070 8.08 4.37 -17.47
CA ASN A 1070 7.68 3.01 -17.83
C ASN A 1070 6.90 2.93 -19.18
N ALA A 1071 6.23 4.02 -19.58
CA ALA A 1071 5.54 4.12 -20.86
C ALA A 1071 6.45 4.50 -22.04
N GLY A 1072 7.76 4.67 -21.82
CA GLY A 1072 8.74 5.05 -22.83
C GLY A 1072 8.83 6.56 -23.10
N LEU A 1073 8.23 7.40 -22.26
CA LEU A 1073 8.29 8.86 -22.39
C LEU A 1073 9.31 9.49 -21.46
N SER A 1074 10.01 10.49 -21.98
CA SER A 1074 11.00 11.29 -21.26
C SER A 1074 10.85 12.79 -21.58
N MET A 1075 11.74 13.62 -21.01
CA MET A 1075 11.79 15.05 -21.32
C MET A 1075 12.17 15.36 -22.78
N SER A 1076 12.86 14.47 -23.51
CA SER A 1076 13.21 14.72 -24.92
C SER A 1076 12.03 14.54 -25.88
N ASN A 1077 10.95 13.91 -25.43
CA ASN A 1077 9.72 13.72 -26.21
C ASN A 1077 8.75 14.92 -26.11
N VAL A 1078 9.08 15.93 -25.29
CA VAL A 1078 8.34 17.20 -25.20
C VAL A 1078 8.82 18.12 -26.31
N PRO A 1079 7.97 18.49 -27.29
CA PRO A 1079 8.39 19.44 -28.33
C PRO A 1079 8.48 20.86 -27.78
N PHE A 1080 9.45 21.62 -28.30
CA PHE A 1080 9.56 23.06 -28.10
C PHE A 1080 8.47 23.82 -28.87
N TYR A 1081 8.25 25.09 -28.52
CA TYR A 1081 7.20 25.87 -29.19
C TYR A 1081 7.46 26.05 -30.69
N TRP A 1082 8.71 26.27 -31.10
CA TRP A 1082 9.07 26.43 -32.51
C TRP A 1082 8.81 25.17 -33.34
N GLU A 1083 9.07 23.97 -32.80
CA GLU A 1083 8.74 22.69 -33.45
C GLU A 1083 7.21 22.55 -33.67
N VAL A 1084 6.40 23.03 -32.71
CA VAL A 1084 4.94 23.10 -32.88
C VAL A 1084 4.56 24.12 -33.94
N GLN A 1085 5.24 25.27 -34.03
CA GLN A 1085 4.98 26.28 -35.07
C GLN A 1085 5.32 25.77 -36.48
N GLU A 1086 6.44 25.05 -36.63
CA GLU A 1086 6.85 24.41 -37.89
C GLU A 1086 5.82 23.37 -38.34
N PHE A 1087 5.42 22.46 -37.45
CA PHE A 1087 4.38 21.46 -37.73
C PHE A 1087 3.04 22.10 -38.12
N VAL A 1088 2.61 23.15 -37.41
CA VAL A 1088 1.35 23.87 -37.73
C VAL A 1088 1.42 24.55 -39.08
N THR A 1089 2.55 25.18 -39.42
CA THR A 1089 2.74 25.85 -40.72
C THR A 1089 2.76 24.84 -41.86
N ALA A 1090 3.40 23.68 -41.67
CA ALA A 1090 3.38 22.57 -42.63
C ALA A 1090 1.96 22.01 -42.81
N LEU A 1091 1.20 21.81 -41.73
CA LEU A 1091 -0.18 21.35 -41.77
C LEU A 1091 -1.12 22.37 -42.43
N GLU A 1092 -1.02 23.66 -42.10
CA GLU A 1092 -1.80 24.73 -42.75
C GLU A 1092 -1.56 24.76 -44.26
N LYS A 1093 -0.28 24.75 -44.68
CA LYS A 1093 0.10 24.67 -46.10
C LYS A 1093 -0.52 23.43 -46.75
N ARG A 1094 -0.42 22.26 -46.11
CA ARG A 1094 -0.89 20.99 -46.69
C ARG A 1094 -2.41 20.87 -46.77
N LEU A 1095 -3.13 21.43 -45.81
CA LEU A 1095 -4.60 21.54 -45.87
C LEU A 1095 -5.03 22.45 -47.03
N ASN A 1096 -4.36 23.59 -47.22
CA ASN A 1096 -4.65 24.50 -48.33
C ASN A 1096 -4.28 23.89 -49.70
N GLU A 1097 -3.22 23.09 -49.81
CA GLU A 1097 -2.90 22.30 -51.02
C GLU A 1097 -3.98 21.26 -51.35
N LYS A 1098 -4.62 20.65 -50.34
CA LYS A 1098 -5.82 19.80 -50.49
C LYS A 1098 -7.11 20.59 -50.77
N GLY A 1099 -7.05 21.91 -50.90
CA GLY A 1099 -8.21 22.80 -51.09
C GLY A 1099 -9.08 23.00 -49.84
N LEU A 1100 -8.61 22.54 -48.67
CA LEU A 1100 -9.34 22.62 -47.41
C LEU A 1100 -9.12 23.99 -46.76
N LYS A 1101 -10.19 24.79 -46.72
CA LYS A 1101 -10.17 26.19 -46.23
C LYS A 1101 -10.04 26.25 -44.70
N TYR A 1102 -8.80 26.15 -44.23
CA TYR A 1102 -8.37 26.37 -42.85
C TYR A 1102 -7.20 27.36 -42.80
N GLY A 1103 -7.07 28.07 -41.69
CA GLY A 1103 -5.89 28.88 -41.39
C GLY A 1103 -5.67 29.11 -39.90
N ILE A 1104 -4.51 29.66 -39.54
CA ILE A 1104 -4.12 29.94 -38.15
C ILE A 1104 -4.95 31.09 -37.59
N ALA A 1105 -5.73 30.78 -36.55
CA ALA A 1105 -6.71 31.68 -35.95
C ALA A 1105 -6.28 32.28 -34.60
N ALA A 1106 -5.45 31.57 -33.83
CA ALA A 1106 -4.91 32.02 -32.55
C ALA A 1106 -3.71 31.17 -32.11
N GLU A 1107 -2.87 31.70 -31.20
CA GLU A 1107 -1.77 30.95 -30.58
C GLU A 1107 -1.69 31.16 -29.05
N HIS A 1108 -0.96 30.29 -28.35
CA HIS A 1108 -0.66 30.42 -26.93
C HIS A 1108 0.68 29.74 -26.57
N ALA A 1109 1.77 30.48 -26.74
CA ALA A 1109 3.14 29.97 -26.58
C ALA A 1109 3.40 29.36 -25.19
N HIS A 1110 2.82 29.91 -24.11
CA HIS A 1110 3.00 29.38 -22.74
C HIS A 1110 2.32 28.00 -22.53
N SER A 1111 1.54 27.49 -23.49
CA SER A 1111 1.00 26.12 -23.46
C SER A 1111 1.49 25.24 -24.61
N CYS A 1112 2.47 25.71 -25.39
CA CYS A 1112 2.90 25.11 -26.65
C CYS A 1112 1.70 24.69 -27.54
N CYS A 1113 0.75 25.60 -27.75
CA CYS A 1113 -0.52 25.29 -28.39
C CYS A 1113 -0.91 26.36 -29.42
N VAL A 1114 -1.45 25.93 -30.56
CA VAL A 1114 -1.88 26.78 -31.69
C VAL A 1114 -3.24 26.28 -32.20
N LEU A 1115 -4.07 27.20 -32.71
CA LEU A 1115 -5.40 26.94 -33.24
C LEU A 1115 -5.45 27.17 -34.76
N LEU A 1116 -5.74 26.11 -35.52
CA LEU A 1116 -6.29 26.26 -36.87
C LEU A 1116 -7.82 26.34 -36.77
N ALA A 1117 -8.45 27.18 -37.58
CA ALA A 1117 -9.90 27.27 -37.70
C ALA A 1117 -10.33 27.13 -39.16
N SER A 1118 -11.51 26.57 -39.39
CA SER A 1118 -12.14 26.59 -40.72
C SER A 1118 -12.61 28.02 -41.06
N ASN A 1119 -12.50 28.43 -42.32
CA ASN A 1119 -12.92 29.76 -42.79
C ASN A 1119 -14.42 30.08 -42.56
N ARG A 1120 -15.24 29.11 -42.12
CA ARG A 1120 -16.58 29.34 -41.52
C ARG A 1120 -16.54 30.38 -40.38
N PHE A 1121 -15.43 30.44 -39.65
CA PHE A 1121 -15.17 31.35 -38.54
C PHE A 1121 -14.28 32.55 -38.93
N TYR A 1122 -14.12 32.82 -40.24
CA TYR A 1122 -13.44 34.00 -40.74
C TYR A 1122 -14.46 34.99 -41.33
N LYS A 1123 -14.64 36.13 -40.67
CA LYS A 1123 -15.58 37.19 -41.06
C LYS A 1123 -14.88 38.55 -40.98
N ASP A 1124 -15.21 39.45 -41.90
CA ASP A 1124 -14.77 40.86 -41.88
C ASP A 1124 -13.23 41.03 -41.72
N GLY A 1125 -12.47 40.11 -42.33
CA GLY A 1125 -11.00 40.05 -42.27
C GLY A 1125 -10.42 39.50 -40.98
N LYS A 1126 -11.23 38.94 -40.08
CA LYS A 1126 -10.85 38.50 -38.72
C LYS A 1126 -11.37 37.09 -38.39
N TRP A 1127 -10.67 36.43 -37.48
CA TRP A 1127 -11.08 35.13 -36.94
C TRP A 1127 -12.00 35.29 -35.74
N HIS A 1128 -13.07 34.49 -35.67
CA HIS A 1128 -14.06 34.44 -34.57
C HIS A 1128 -14.12 33.05 -33.89
N PRO A 1129 -13.01 32.53 -33.32
CA PRO A 1129 -13.00 31.27 -32.59
C PRO A 1129 -13.66 31.36 -31.21
N ARG A 1130 -13.92 32.58 -30.70
CA ARG A 1130 -14.60 32.80 -29.43
C ARG A 1130 -16.08 32.41 -29.48
N ILE A 1131 -16.62 32.09 -28.31
CA ILE A 1131 -17.98 31.58 -28.13
C ILE A 1131 -18.79 32.67 -27.42
N ASP A 1132 -19.94 33.03 -27.98
CA ASP A 1132 -20.96 33.75 -27.21
C ASP A 1132 -21.73 32.74 -26.35
N TYR A 1133 -21.31 32.65 -25.09
CA TYR A 1133 -21.95 31.77 -24.10
C TYR A 1133 -23.38 32.18 -23.80
N GLN A 1134 -23.73 33.46 -23.91
CA GLN A 1134 -25.08 33.94 -23.62
C GLN A 1134 -26.01 33.56 -24.78
N ARG A 1135 -25.60 33.83 -26.02
CA ARG A 1135 -26.37 33.41 -27.22
C ARG A 1135 -26.48 31.88 -27.35
N PHE A 1136 -25.47 31.12 -26.91
CA PHE A 1136 -25.58 29.65 -26.84
C PHE A 1136 -26.72 29.18 -25.93
N PHE A 1137 -26.87 29.74 -24.72
CA PHE A 1137 -27.97 29.36 -23.82
C PHE A 1137 -29.33 29.84 -24.34
N GLU A 1138 -29.40 31.02 -24.96
CA GLU A 1138 -30.63 31.49 -25.59
C GLU A 1138 -31.09 30.56 -26.72
N LEU A 1139 -30.20 30.15 -27.64
CA LEU A 1139 -30.55 29.19 -28.69
C LEU A 1139 -31.01 27.83 -28.13
N LEU A 1140 -30.39 27.38 -27.04
CA LEU A 1140 -30.73 26.13 -26.37
C LEU A 1140 -32.08 26.21 -25.63
N GLU A 1141 -32.40 27.35 -25.01
CA GLU A 1141 -33.68 27.62 -24.36
C GLU A 1141 -34.80 27.88 -25.39
N GLU A 1142 -34.50 28.53 -26.53
CA GLU A 1142 -35.41 28.76 -27.66
C GLU A 1142 -35.81 27.45 -28.37
N ARG A 1143 -34.87 26.50 -28.53
CA ARG A 1143 -35.00 25.39 -29.51
C ARG A 1143 -34.82 23.98 -28.93
N GLY A 1144 -34.43 23.85 -27.66
CA GLY A 1144 -34.25 22.56 -26.97
C GLY A 1144 -33.03 21.76 -27.42
N ALA A 1145 -32.55 20.82 -26.60
CA ALA A 1145 -31.22 20.18 -26.76
C ALA A 1145 -30.95 19.37 -28.05
N ASP A 1146 -31.95 19.18 -28.92
CA ASP A 1146 -31.85 18.49 -30.21
C ASP A 1146 -32.15 19.41 -31.42
N GLY A 1147 -32.46 20.69 -31.17
CA GLY A 1147 -32.92 21.67 -32.16
C GLY A 1147 -31.91 22.01 -33.26
N ASP A 1148 -32.36 22.82 -34.22
CA ASP A 1148 -31.54 23.25 -35.35
C ASP A 1148 -30.98 24.67 -35.13
N TRP A 1149 -29.69 24.73 -34.83
CA TRP A 1149 -28.85 25.93 -34.85
C TRP A 1149 -27.41 25.51 -35.18
N LYS A 1150 -26.61 26.47 -35.64
CA LYS A 1150 -25.27 26.22 -36.20
C LYS A 1150 -24.17 26.78 -35.29
N PRO A 1151 -22.96 26.20 -35.32
CA PRO A 1151 -21.76 26.74 -34.66
C PRO A 1151 -21.47 28.22 -34.92
N GLU A 1152 -21.92 28.73 -36.07
CA GLU A 1152 -21.85 30.13 -36.50
C GLU A 1152 -22.83 31.07 -35.78
N ASP A 1153 -23.96 30.56 -35.27
CA ASP A 1153 -25.06 31.36 -34.71
C ASP A 1153 -24.75 31.92 -33.30
N TYR A 1154 -23.67 31.42 -32.67
CA TYR A 1154 -23.18 31.81 -31.35
C TYR A 1154 -21.66 32.08 -31.34
N MET A 1155 -21.14 32.64 -32.45
CA MET A 1155 -19.79 33.20 -32.48
C MET A 1155 -19.69 34.47 -31.64
N GLY A 1156 -18.66 34.55 -30.80
CA GLY A 1156 -18.35 35.74 -30.02
C GLY A 1156 -17.46 36.74 -30.75
N GLU A 1157 -16.80 37.59 -29.96
CA GLU A 1157 -15.80 38.55 -30.41
C GLU A 1157 -14.70 37.93 -31.29
N ALA A 1158 -14.07 38.74 -32.14
CA ALA A 1158 -12.88 38.34 -32.87
C ALA A 1158 -11.72 37.95 -31.93
N THR A 1159 -10.75 37.16 -32.42
CA THR A 1159 -9.49 36.91 -31.72
C THR A 1159 -8.83 38.25 -31.34
N PRO A 1160 -8.54 38.51 -30.05
CA PRO A 1160 -7.81 39.71 -29.63
C PRO A 1160 -6.41 39.77 -30.27
N GLU A 1161 -5.86 40.96 -30.51
CA GLU A 1161 -4.56 41.10 -31.18
C GLU A 1161 -3.40 40.41 -30.43
N TRP A 1162 -3.42 40.40 -29.09
CA TRP A 1162 -2.43 39.66 -28.28
C TRP A 1162 -2.58 38.12 -28.37
N ALA A 1163 -3.65 37.63 -28.99
CA ALA A 1163 -3.96 36.21 -29.19
C ALA A 1163 -3.80 35.72 -30.64
N THR A 1164 -3.59 36.62 -31.61
CA THR A 1164 -3.32 36.23 -33.01
C THR A 1164 -1.90 35.66 -33.18
N TRP A 1165 -1.67 34.98 -34.31
CA TRP A 1165 -0.36 34.41 -34.68
C TRP A 1165 0.80 35.43 -34.53
N GLY A 1166 1.94 34.98 -34.00
CA GLY A 1166 3.13 35.82 -33.80
C GLY A 1166 3.06 36.85 -32.65
N LYS A 1167 2.09 36.76 -31.74
CA LYS A 1167 1.87 37.71 -30.62
C LYS A 1167 1.99 37.06 -29.23
N GLY A 1168 2.32 35.78 -29.15
CA GLY A 1168 2.62 35.00 -27.93
C GLY A 1168 1.39 34.46 -27.18
N GLY A 1169 0.21 35.03 -27.40
CA GLY A 1169 -1.07 34.50 -26.88
C GLY A 1169 -1.41 34.83 -25.44
N PHE A 1170 -0.56 35.57 -24.72
CA PHE A 1170 -0.65 35.75 -23.27
C PHE A 1170 -1.52 36.99 -22.93
N ASP A 1171 -2.45 36.85 -21.97
CA ASP A 1171 -3.34 37.94 -21.55
C ASP A 1171 -2.53 39.09 -20.92
N PRO A 1172 -2.54 40.32 -21.48
CA PRO A 1172 -1.75 41.45 -20.99
C PRO A 1172 -2.21 41.99 -19.62
N ARG A 1173 -3.31 41.47 -19.05
CA ARG A 1173 -3.81 41.82 -17.71
C ARG A 1173 -3.21 40.95 -16.59
N ASP A 1174 -2.33 40.02 -16.95
CA ASP A 1174 -1.67 39.04 -16.07
C ASP A 1174 -0.14 39.11 -16.16
N ASP A 1175 0.52 38.77 -15.05
CA ASP A 1175 1.98 38.73 -14.94
C ASP A 1175 2.54 37.35 -15.33
N ARG A 1176 3.49 37.32 -16.27
CA ARG A 1176 4.32 36.14 -16.51
C ARG A 1176 5.34 36.02 -15.38
N VAL A 1177 5.50 34.83 -14.79
CA VAL A 1177 6.43 34.61 -13.66
C VAL A 1177 7.33 33.38 -13.86
N ASP A 1178 8.52 33.41 -13.24
CA ASP A 1178 9.49 32.32 -13.25
C ASP A 1178 9.22 31.24 -12.20
N ARG A 1179 10.05 30.19 -12.17
CA ARG A 1179 9.95 29.11 -11.17
C ARG A 1179 10.18 29.57 -9.71
N LYS A 1180 10.77 30.75 -9.50
CA LYS A 1180 10.96 31.39 -8.19
C LYS A 1180 9.86 32.41 -7.85
N GLY A 1181 8.88 32.60 -8.75
CA GLY A 1181 7.77 33.53 -8.59
C GLY A 1181 8.10 35.00 -8.88
N ARG A 1182 9.28 35.29 -9.44
CA ARG A 1182 9.68 36.63 -9.91
C ARG A 1182 8.96 36.92 -11.22
N LYS A 1183 8.65 38.19 -11.51
CA LYS A 1183 8.16 38.58 -12.84
C LYS A 1183 9.21 38.25 -13.90
N ILE A 1184 8.77 37.75 -15.04
CA ILE A 1184 9.55 37.69 -16.27
C ILE A 1184 9.12 38.92 -17.07
N GLU A 1185 10.04 39.88 -17.20
CA GLU A 1185 9.89 40.97 -18.17
C GLU A 1185 9.91 40.36 -19.58
N ALA A 1186 9.08 40.92 -20.47
CA ALA A 1186 8.58 40.24 -21.67
C ALA A 1186 9.55 40.27 -22.86
#